data_AF-A0A954JFZ7-F1
#
_entry.id   AF-A0A954JFZ7-F1
#
_cell.length_a   1.000
_cell.length_b   1.000
_cell.length_c   1.000
_cell.angle_alpha   90.00
_cell.angle_beta   90.00
_cell.angle_gamma   90.00
#
_symmetry.space_group_name_H-M   'P 1'
#
loop_
_entity.id
_entity.type
_entity.pdbx_description
1 polymer ?
#
loop_
_entity_poly.entity_id
_entity_poly.type
_entity_poly.pdbx_seq_one_letter_code
_entity_poly.pdbx_strand_id
1 'polypeptide(L)'
;MPPRSTTHAVGIDLGTTYSCLSILTPHGQPQTLPNTEGELSTPSVVFFEGDDAIVGTEALRNSVTCPERVVMHAKRHMGDPQKNWVIDGRVYTPVDVSAFIVRKLLDGAEQQLGVPIKRAVITVPAQFSEIQRQCTVDAGKLAGLEQVDVINEPVAAALCHVLSDGMWFAEIANDQTVLVFDLGGGTFDLSLVKYNQNEVRVQASGGDLHLGGLDWNKALETFVCDQFSRETGQDPRLDRESMQSLSIEVEQVKRALSVRDKASLMVQHAGRRKTYAVDRERFETLTKKHVTATENITKGMLKANRLGWQNVDAVLVTGGASRMPMVKSMLDRISGTTLNTMLSPDQSISHGAAYYAGMLMSGQSLETSSLNREARAKLARVTQQSVNARGLGILVRDMETGNRVGHYLIPANTPLPAAYRQRFGTVVPNQKRVSLHIVESGTGEPDQPVELGTCVVDELPANLPIGTPIEVTIRYDAQARVHVEAKELGSGKSARTTIVRRENVAAQSVSEVTAPEEGWASLEEAPPVANATSKTVPQKPISPAPVAKSKSVFVPAPNNNAGQVKPKPAAATRTPTAPAASPARKAKPASRQAPKVNLSIPLEEADRPIPLCNQCGEPLDLRGNCGSCSGGNAKAPPRRRVANSPAPQGKPQAKRRVPRKPPQ
;
A
#
# COMPACT_ATOMS: atom_id res chain seq x y z
N MET A 1 1.25 20.83 44.16
CA MET A 1 1.93 20.13 43.05
C MET A 1 1.07 20.28 41.81
N PRO A 2 1.63 20.63 40.64
CA PRO A 2 0.87 20.51 39.40
C PRO A 2 0.42 19.04 39.24
N PRO A 3 -0.77 18.78 38.68
CA PRO A 3 -1.20 17.41 38.43
C PRO A 3 -0.13 16.69 37.60
N ARG A 4 0.30 15.49 38.03
CA ARG A 4 1.22 14.66 37.25
C ARG A 4 0.60 14.50 35.86
N SER A 5 1.30 14.92 34.81
CA SER A 5 0.76 14.85 33.45
C SER A 5 0.58 13.37 33.08
N THR A 6 -0.67 12.92 32.98
CA THR A 6 -0.99 11.56 32.54
C THR A 6 -0.66 11.42 31.07
N THR A 7 0.25 10.51 30.72
CA THR A 7 0.60 10.22 29.32
C THR A 7 -0.43 9.24 28.76
N HIS A 8 -1.07 9.62 27.65
CA HIS A 8 -2.04 8.78 26.94
C HIS A 8 -1.36 8.06 25.77
N ALA A 9 -1.75 6.81 25.53
CA ALA A 9 -1.39 6.11 24.31
C ALA A 9 -2.29 6.60 23.18
N VAL A 10 -1.73 7.39 22.26
CA VAL A 10 -2.49 8.05 21.18
C VAL A 10 -2.10 7.44 19.82
N GLY A 11 -3.12 7.03 19.06
CA GLY A 11 -3.01 6.57 17.68
C GLY A 11 -3.79 7.47 16.75
N ILE A 12 -3.16 7.92 15.66
CA ILE A 12 -3.77 8.79 14.65
C ILE A 12 -3.79 8.04 13.33
N ASP A 13 -4.99 7.86 12.78
CA ASP A 13 -5.14 7.50 11.38
C ASP A 13 -5.18 8.78 10.53
N LEU A 14 -4.08 9.10 9.85
CA LEU A 14 -3.99 10.26 8.97
C LEU A 14 -4.39 9.84 7.56
N GLY A 15 -5.67 9.70 7.23
CA GLY A 15 -6.08 9.18 5.93
C GLY A 15 -6.07 10.22 4.80
N THR A 16 -6.13 9.74 3.54
CA THR A 16 -6.18 10.61 2.34
C THR A 16 -7.45 11.46 2.27
N THR A 17 -8.57 10.94 2.77
CA THR A 17 -9.89 11.58 2.67
C THR A 17 -10.45 11.93 4.04
N TYR A 18 -10.22 11.07 5.02
CA TYR A 18 -10.68 11.23 6.39
C TYR A 18 -9.58 10.82 7.35
N SER A 19 -9.52 11.48 8.49
CA SER A 19 -8.58 11.17 9.57
C SER A 19 -9.32 11.03 10.89
N CYS A 20 -8.79 10.24 11.82
CA CYS A 20 -9.34 10.09 13.16
C CYS A 20 -8.25 9.84 14.20
N LEU A 21 -8.56 10.11 15.46
CA LEU A 21 -7.66 9.94 16.59
C LEU A 21 -8.30 9.03 17.64
N SER A 22 -7.52 8.09 18.14
CA SER A 22 -7.93 7.16 19.18
C SER A 22 -6.94 7.13 20.32
N ILE A 23 -7.45 6.84 21.51
CA ILE A 23 -6.66 6.61 22.71
C ILE A 23 -6.89 5.20 23.24
N LEU A 24 -6.01 4.72 24.11
CA LEU A 24 -6.37 3.61 25.01
C LEU A 24 -6.94 4.14 26.32
N THR A 25 -8.11 3.62 26.68
CA THR A 25 -8.69 3.77 28.02
C THR A 25 -7.78 3.15 29.08
N PRO A 26 -7.98 3.44 30.39
CA PRO A 26 -7.19 2.81 31.44
C PRO A 26 -7.23 1.28 31.45
N HIS A 27 -8.27 0.66 30.89
CA HIS A 27 -8.40 -0.80 30.76
C HIS A 27 -7.79 -1.36 29.47
N GLY A 28 -7.09 -0.54 28.68
CA GLY A 28 -6.45 -0.95 27.44
C GLY A 28 -7.41 -1.12 26.25
N GLN A 29 -8.67 -0.69 26.38
CA GLN A 29 -9.61 -0.67 25.25
C GLN A 29 -9.39 0.58 24.40
N PRO A 30 -9.36 0.47 23.07
CA PRO A 30 -9.25 1.62 22.17
C PRO A 30 -10.57 2.38 22.14
N GLN A 31 -10.48 3.70 22.12
CA GLN A 31 -11.61 4.61 22.01
C GLN A 31 -11.25 5.73 21.04
N THR A 32 -12.04 5.91 19.99
CA THR A 32 -11.95 7.07 19.09
C THR A 32 -12.55 8.29 19.79
N LEU A 33 -11.83 9.40 19.78
CA LEU A 33 -12.31 10.66 20.33
C LEU A 33 -12.91 11.51 19.20
N PRO A 34 -14.06 12.18 19.41
CA PRO A 34 -14.60 13.11 18.44
C PRO A 34 -13.69 14.33 18.26
N ASN A 35 -13.78 14.96 17.09
CA ASN A 35 -13.19 16.28 16.86
C ASN A 35 -14.00 17.38 17.58
N THR A 36 -13.59 18.64 17.41
CA THR A 36 -14.26 19.81 17.99
C THR A 36 -15.72 19.97 17.56
N GLU A 37 -16.10 19.39 16.41
CA GLU A 37 -17.45 19.38 15.86
C GLU A 37 -18.31 18.20 16.37
N GLY A 38 -17.75 17.31 17.19
CA GLY A 38 -18.44 16.13 17.70
C GLY A 38 -18.41 14.91 16.78
N GLU A 39 -17.67 14.96 15.67
CA GLU A 39 -17.58 13.89 14.68
C GLU A 39 -16.39 12.96 14.97
N LEU A 40 -16.56 11.64 14.88
CA LEU A 40 -15.49 10.65 15.09
C LEU A 40 -14.48 10.59 13.93
N SER A 41 -14.77 11.27 12.83
CA SER A 41 -13.96 11.27 11.61
C SER A 41 -13.93 12.69 11.06
N THR A 42 -12.72 13.18 10.78
CA THR A 42 -12.48 14.54 10.29
C THR A 42 -12.08 14.46 8.83
N PRO A 43 -12.77 15.17 7.90
CA PRO A 43 -12.30 15.28 6.52
C PRO A 43 -10.86 15.82 6.46
N SER A 44 -10.01 15.17 5.68
CA SER A 44 -8.62 15.60 5.44
C SER A 44 -8.57 16.75 4.43
N VAL A 45 -9.18 17.88 4.81
CA VAL A 45 -9.42 19.06 3.98
C VAL A 45 -9.07 20.30 4.78
N VAL A 46 -8.34 21.22 4.15
CA VAL A 46 -7.92 22.50 4.77
C VAL A 46 -8.42 23.65 3.90
N PHE A 47 -9.15 24.58 4.50
CA PHE A 47 -9.59 25.83 3.92
C PHE A 47 -8.81 26.97 4.55
N PHE A 48 -8.25 27.83 3.72
CA PHE A 48 -7.46 28.97 4.19
C PHE A 48 -8.32 30.23 4.14
N GLU A 49 -8.51 30.85 5.30
CA GLU A 49 -9.25 32.11 5.44
C GLU A 49 -8.36 33.17 6.08
N GLY A 50 -7.69 33.95 5.24
CA GLY A 50 -6.74 34.97 5.70
C GLY A 50 -5.51 34.30 6.27
N ASP A 51 -5.26 34.50 7.56
CA ASP A 51 -4.16 33.84 8.29
C ASP A 51 -4.57 32.50 8.91
N ASP A 52 -5.86 32.18 8.93
CA ASP A 52 -6.39 31.00 9.59
C ASP A 52 -6.48 29.80 8.64
N ALA A 53 -6.16 28.62 9.17
CA ALA A 53 -6.33 27.34 8.51
C ALA A 53 -7.47 26.55 9.17
N ILE A 54 -8.63 26.52 8.51
CA ILE A 54 -9.82 25.82 8.95
C ILE A 54 -9.77 24.39 8.41
N VAL A 55 -10.03 23.38 9.25
CA VAL A 55 -9.88 21.97 8.89
C VAL A 55 -11.18 21.20 9.10
N GLY A 56 -11.47 20.25 8.21
CA GLY A 56 -12.54 19.27 8.39
C GLY A 56 -13.82 19.63 7.65
N THR A 57 -14.96 19.42 8.31
CA THR A 57 -16.29 19.54 7.68
C THR A 57 -16.58 20.96 7.19
N GLU A 58 -16.14 21.98 7.92
CA GLU A 58 -16.26 23.38 7.50
C GLU A 58 -15.43 23.68 6.24
N ALA A 59 -14.19 23.18 6.20
CA ALA A 59 -13.33 23.32 5.03
C ALA A 59 -13.93 22.63 3.80
N LEU A 60 -14.51 21.43 3.99
CA LEU A 60 -15.20 20.70 2.93
C LEU A 60 -16.43 21.47 2.40
N ARG A 61 -17.21 22.13 3.27
CA ARG A 61 -18.35 22.96 2.85
C ARG A 61 -17.93 24.15 2.00
N ASN A 62 -16.84 24.83 2.38
CA ASN A 62 -16.31 25.98 1.64
C ASN A 62 -15.57 25.59 0.35
N SER A 63 -15.29 24.30 0.13
CA SER A 63 -14.59 23.85 -1.08
C SER A 63 -15.32 24.23 -2.37
N VAL A 64 -16.66 24.22 -2.37
CA VAL A 64 -17.45 24.56 -3.56
C VAL A 64 -17.31 26.04 -3.92
N THR A 65 -17.44 26.92 -2.93
CA THR A 65 -17.46 28.37 -3.13
C THR A 65 -16.06 28.99 -3.26
N CYS A 66 -15.04 28.38 -2.64
CA CYS A 66 -13.66 28.86 -2.65
C CYS A 66 -12.66 27.75 -3.04
N PRO A 67 -12.80 27.08 -4.21
CA PRO A 67 -12.00 25.90 -4.58
C PRO A 67 -10.51 26.19 -4.78
N GLU A 68 -10.11 27.45 -4.90
CA GLU A 68 -8.72 27.90 -4.98
C GLU A 68 -8.05 28.05 -3.61
N ARG A 69 -8.85 28.21 -2.54
CA ARG A 69 -8.38 28.34 -1.15
C ARG A 69 -8.56 27.07 -0.33
N VAL A 70 -9.00 25.98 -0.96
CA VAL A 70 -9.16 24.68 -0.31
C VAL A 70 -8.14 23.68 -0.85
N VAL A 71 -7.47 22.98 0.06
CA VAL A 71 -6.57 21.87 -0.25
C VAL A 71 -7.18 20.56 0.24
N MET A 72 -7.20 19.56 -0.64
CA MET A 72 -7.66 18.20 -0.38
C MET A 72 -6.58 17.20 -0.79
N HIS A 73 -6.64 15.99 -0.22
CA HIS A 73 -5.84 14.83 -0.65
C HIS A 73 -4.32 15.03 -0.55
N ALA A 74 -3.85 15.88 0.37
CA ALA A 74 -2.43 16.19 0.55
C ALA A 74 -1.57 14.94 0.76
N LYS A 75 -2.11 13.89 1.40
CA LYS A 75 -1.42 12.61 1.62
C LYS A 75 -0.91 11.95 0.34
N ARG A 76 -1.59 12.11 -0.81
CA ARG A 76 -1.15 11.57 -2.11
C ARG A 76 0.14 12.22 -2.63
N HIS A 77 0.50 13.37 -2.10
CA HIS A 77 1.68 14.14 -2.49
C HIS A 77 2.79 14.10 -1.45
N MET A 78 2.66 13.30 -0.39
CA MET A 78 3.72 13.16 0.62
C MET A 78 5.00 12.66 -0.05
N GLY A 79 6.11 13.32 0.30
CA GLY A 79 7.44 13.05 -0.25
C GLY A 79 7.69 13.60 -1.67
N ASP A 80 6.74 14.28 -2.30
CA ASP A 80 6.94 14.97 -3.57
C ASP A 80 7.53 16.38 -3.34
N PRO A 81 8.82 16.62 -3.67
CA PRO A 81 9.45 17.92 -3.44
C PRO A 81 8.94 19.02 -4.38
N GLN A 82 8.26 18.67 -5.48
CA GLN A 82 7.74 19.64 -6.44
C GLN A 82 6.31 20.06 -6.13
N LYS A 83 5.59 19.30 -5.30
CA LYS A 83 4.23 19.65 -4.94
C LYS A 83 4.19 20.72 -3.86
N ASN A 84 3.57 21.84 -4.20
CA ASN A 84 3.13 22.86 -3.25
C ASN A 84 1.78 23.47 -3.69
N TRP A 85 1.15 24.22 -2.80
CA TRP A 85 -0.01 25.06 -3.07
C TRP A 85 0.33 26.50 -2.73
N VAL A 86 0.00 27.43 -3.62
CA VAL A 86 0.18 28.87 -3.38
C VAL A 86 -1.19 29.45 -3.07
N ILE A 87 -1.40 29.92 -1.85
CA ILE A 87 -2.67 30.46 -1.36
C ILE A 87 -2.38 31.80 -0.70
N ASP A 88 -3.04 32.86 -1.19
CA ASP A 88 -2.85 34.23 -0.73
C ASP A 88 -1.36 34.65 -0.67
N GLY A 89 -0.57 34.19 -1.63
CA GLY A 89 0.87 34.47 -1.74
C GLY A 89 1.79 33.63 -0.84
N ARG A 90 1.24 32.74 -0.01
CA ARG A 90 1.99 31.80 0.83
C ARG A 90 2.09 30.43 0.18
N VAL A 91 3.24 29.77 0.37
CA VAL A 91 3.51 28.43 -0.15
C VAL A 91 3.28 27.41 0.95
N TYR A 92 2.42 26.43 0.70
CA TYR A 92 2.14 25.31 1.58
C TYR A 92 2.56 23.99 0.93
N THR A 93 3.26 23.17 1.69
CA THR A 93 3.70 21.82 1.30
C THR A 93 2.70 20.75 1.76
N PRO A 94 2.80 19.50 1.26
CA PRO A 94 2.02 18.38 1.78
C PRO A 94 2.20 18.14 3.29
N VAL A 95 3.39 18.45 3.82
CA VAL A 95 3.71 18.37 5.24
C VAL A 95 2.94 19.43 6.02
N ASP A 96 2.92 20.68 5.56
CA ASP A 96 2.19 21.78 6.22
C ASP A 96 0.69 21.48 6.31
N VAL A 97 0.10 21.05 5.18
CA VAL A 97 -1.34 20.71 5.11
C VAL A 97 -1.67 19.54 6.04
N SER A 98 -0.81 18.51 6.07
CA SER A 98 -0.99 17.37 6.96
C SER A 98 -0.83 17.77 8.44
N ALA A 99 0.06 18.72 8.75
CA ALA A 99 0.24 19.23 10.10
C ALA A 99 -1.00 19.96 10.62
N PHE A 100 -1.68 20.78 9.79
CA PHE A 100 -2.96 21.38 10.17
C PHE A 100 -4.02 20.33 10.50
N ILE A 101 -4.07 19.24 9.73
CA ILE A 101 -5.00 18.12 9.97
C ILE A 101 -4.70 17.43 11.30
N VAL A 102 -3.42 17.10 11.56
CA VAL A 102 -3.01 16.48 12.83
C VAL A 102 -3.29 17.43 13.99
N ARG A 103 -3.01 18.73 13.86
CA ARG A 103 -3.29 19.75 14.89
C ARG A 103 -4.77 19.79 15.26
N LYS A 104 -5.68 19.81 14.27
CA LYS A 104 -7.13 19.76 14.49
C LYS A 104 -7.58 18.54 15.32
N LEU A 105 -7.00 17.37 15.03
CA LEU A 105 -7.30 16.14 15.79
C LEU A 105 -6.78 16.23 17.22
N LEU A 106 -5.57 16.75 17.40
CA LEU A 106 -4.98 16.95 18.72
C LEU A 106 -5.79 17.96 19.54
N ASP A 107 -6.24 19.08 18.96
CA ASP A 107 -7.05 20.09 19.64
C ASP A 107 -8.35 19.48 20.21
N GLY A 108 -9.07 18.71 19.38
CA GLY A 108 -10.30 18.04 19.82
C GLY A 108 -10.06 17.02 20.94
N ALA A 109 -8.93 16.30 20.90
CA ALA A 109 -8.56 15.34 21.92
C ALA A 109 -8.10 16.03 23.22
N GLU A 110 -7.23 17.03 23.14
CA GLU A 110 -6.72 17.79 24.29
C GLU A 110 -7.85 18.53 25.03
N GLN A 111 -8.83 19.07 24.30
CA GLN A 111 -10.02 19.68 24.90
C GLN A 111 -10.80 18.68 25.77
N GLN A 112 -10.93 17.42 25.33
CA GLN A 112 -11.64 16.38 26.07
C GLN A 112 -10.82 15.80 27.22
N LEU A 113 -9.52 15.64 27.03
CA LEU A 113 -8.62 15.06 28.03
C LEU A 113 -8.17 16.07 29.09
N GLY A 114 -8.25 17.37 28.80
CA GLY A 114 -7.79 18.45 29.68
C GLY A 114 -6.26 18.50 29.88
N VAL A 115 -5.51 17.75 29.06
CA VAL A 115 -4.03 17.68 29.13
C VAL A 115 -3.44 17.69 27.71
N PRO A 116 -2.24 18.28 27.52
CA PRO A 116 -1.57 18.29 26.23
C PRO A 116 -1.09 16.89 25.83
N ILE A 117 -1.18 16.59 24.54
CA ILE A 117 -0.67 15.36 23.93
C ILE A 117 0.70 15.67 23.31
N LYS A 118 1.75 15.05 23.86
CA LYS A 118 3.14 15.25 23.40
C LYS A 118 3.69 14.13 22.55
N ARG A 119 3.02 12.98 22.53
CA ARG A 119 3.45 11.79 21.78
C ARG A 119 2.25 11.11 21.12
N ALA A 120 2.43 10.67 19.89
CA ALA A 120 1.45 9.86 19.18
C ALA A 120 2.13 8.89 18.18
N VAL A 121 1.42 7.84 17.84
CA VAL A 121 1.71 6.99 16.68
C VAL A 121 0.83 7.45 15.52
N ILE A 122 1.42 7.73 14.35
CA ILE A 122 0.68 8.10 13.12
C ILE A 122 0.77 6.98 12.09
N THR A 123 -0.34 6.66 11.44
CA THR A 123 -0.38 5.60 10.42
C THR A 123 0.11 6.06 9.05
N VAL A 124 0.75 5.14 8.33
CA VAL A 124 1.20 5.33 6.94
C VAL A 124 0.87 4.10 6.09
N PRO A 125 0.64 4.26 4.77
CA PRO A 125 0.53 3.13 3.85
C PRO A 125 1.76 2.23 3.94
N ALA A 126 1.58 0.92 3.77
CA ALA A 126 2.69 -0.02 3.89
C ALA A 126 3.77 0.26 2.83
N GLN A 127 3.36 0.71 1.65
CA GLN A 127 4.27 1.03 0.54
C GLN A 127 4.96 2.39 0.61
N PHE A 128 4.68 3.22 1.63
CA PHE A 128 5.38 4.49 1.78
C PHE A 128 6.89 4.28 1.87
N SER A 129 7.62 5.04 1.05
CA SER A 129 9.08 5.11 1.11
C SER A 129 9.52 5.81 2.39
N GLU A 130 10.82 5.71 2.71
CA GLU A 130 11.37 6.35 3.90
C GLU A 130 11.17 7.88 3.89
N ILE A 131 11.24 8.50 2.72
CA ILE A 131 10.98 9.93 2.55
C ILE A 131 9.55 10.27 2.98
N GLN A 132 8.57 9.49 2.54
CA GLN A 132 7.16 9.74 2.85
C GLN A 132 6.86 9.50 4.33
N ARG A 133 7.50 8.50 4.95
CA ARG A 133 7.43 8.23 6.38
C ARG A 133 7.98 9.40 7.20
N GLN A 134 9.15 9.91 6.82
CA GLN A 134 9.76 11.07 7.48
C GLN A 134 8.90 12.32 7.34
N CYS A 135 8.32 12.58 6.16
CA CYS A 135 7.39 13.69 5.97
C CYS A 135 6.17 13.59 6.90
N THR A 136 5.65 12.38 7.17
CA THR A 136 4.55 12.18 8.13
C THR A 136 4.98 12.47 9.56
N VAL A 137 6.19 12.05 9.94
CA VAL A 137 6.80 12.39 11.24
C VAL A 137 6.95 13.91 11.39
N ASP A 138 7.45 14.58 10.36
CA ASP A 138 7.63 16.03 10.32
C ASP A 138 6.29 16.76 10.46
N ALA A 139 5.24 16.28 9.79
CA ALA A 139 3.89 16.84 9.92
C ALA A 139 3.36 16.72 11.36
N GLY A 140 3.59 15.59 12.02
CA GLY A 140 3.23 15.40 13.43
C GLY A 140 4.00 16.34 14.36
N LYS A 141 5.31 16.53 14.12
CA LYS A 141 6.13 17.47 14.88
C LYS A 141 5.70 18.92 14.69
N LEU A 142 5.41 19.31 13.46
CA LEU A 142 4.91 20.63 13.11
C LEU A 142 3.53 20.90 13.75
N ALA A 143 2.73 19.86 13.97
CA ALA A 143 1.48 19.92 14.73
C ALA A 143 1.67 20.01 16.26
N GLY A 144 2.90 20.02 16.77
CA GLY A 144 3.22 20.21 18.19
C GLY A 144 3.51 18.93 18.98
N LEU A 145 3.64 17.77 18.31
CA LEU A 145 4.11 16.53 18.96
C LEU A 145 5.64 16.58 19.16
N GLU A 146 6.09 16.20 20.34
CA GLU A 146 7.52 16.10 20.67
C GLU A 146 8.10 14.77 20.18
N GLN A 147 7.29 13.71 20.21
CA GLN A 147 7.66 12.39 19.72
C GLN A 147 6.57 11.82 18.80
N VAL A 148 6.97 11.40 17.61
CA VAL A 148 6.09 10.78 16.62
C VAL A 148 6.70 9.46 16.21
N ASP A 149 5.95 8.38 16.45
CA ASP A 149 6.26 7.05 15.95
C ASP A 149 5.32 6.76 14.75
N VAL A 150 5.71 5.87 13.84
CA VAL A 150 4.87 5.51 12.69
C VAL A 150 4.58 4.02 12.66
N ILE A 151 3.39 3.66 12.18
CA ILE A 151 2.98 2.26 11.95
C ILE A 151 2.32 2.11 10.59
N ASN A 152 2.53 0.97 9.95
CA ASN A 152 1.84 0.65 8.70
C ASN A 152 0.35 0.43 8.96
N GLU A 153 -0.51 1.07 8.16
CA GLU A 153 -1.98 0.94 8.22
C GLU A 153 -2.47 -0.51 8.31
N PRO A 154 -2.07 -1.43 7.42
CA PRO A 154 -2.55 -2.82 7.52
C PRO A 154 -2.01 -3.57 8.74
N VAL A 155 -0.85 -3.17 9.28
CA VAL A 155 -0.31 -3.74 10.52
C VAL A 155 -1.09 -3.24 11.73
N ALA A 156 -1.46 -1.97 11.75
CA ALA A 156 -2.36 -1.42 12.75
C ALA A 156 -3.71 -2.14 12.74
N ALA A 157 -4.31 -2.35 11.56
CA ALA A 157 -5.54 -3.12 11.43
C ALA A 157 -5.39 -4.56 11.96
N ALA A 158 -4.26 -5.23 11.70
CA ALA A 158 -3.98 -6.54 12.27
C ALA A 158 -3.83 -6.52 13.80
N LEU A 159 -3.11 -5.55 14.37
CA LEU A 159 -3.01 -5.38 15.82
C LEU A 159 -4.38 -5.15 16.45
N CYS A 160 -5.23 -4.32 15.84
CA CYS A 160 -6.60 -4.09 16.29
C CYS A 160 -7.39 -5.40 16.33
N HIS A 161 -7.27 -6.24 15.31
CA HIS A 161 -7.91 -7.56 15.30
C HIS A 161 -7.42 -8.44 16.45
N VAL A 162 -6.10 -8.60 16.57
CA VAL A 162 -5.48 -9.52 17.55
C VAL A 162 -5.71 -9.09 19.01
N LEU A 163 -5.65 -7.79 19.28
CA LEU A 163 -5.70 -7.26 20.65
C LEU A 163 -7.11 -6.91 21.15
N SER A 164 -8.09 -6.85 20.24
CA SER A 164 -9.48 -6.58 20.59
C SER A 164 -10.06 -7.65 21.53
N ASP A 165 -10.86 -7.21 22.50
CA ASP A 165 -11.52 -8.09 23.46
C ASP A 165 -12.68 -8.84 22.80
N GLY A 166 -12.33 -9.88 22.05
CA GLY A 166 -13.29 -10.75 21.36
C GLY A 166 -12.73 -12.10 20.91
N MET A 167 -11.42 -12.33 21.05
CA MET A 167 -10.77 -13.51 20.47
C MET A 167 -10.54 -14.65 21.47
N TRP A 168 -11.63 -15.28 21.93
CA TRP A 168 -11.59 -16.58 22.62
C TRP A 168 -10.91 -17.69 21.78
N PHE A 169 -10.78 -17.49 20.46
CA PHE A 169 -10.15 -18.43 19.54
C PHE A 169 -8.62 -18.32 19.45
N ALA A 170 -8.03 -17.15 19.75
CA ALA A 170 -6.58 -17.01 19.79
C ALA A 170 -5.98 -17.80 20.97
N GLU A 171 -6.78 -18.04 22.02
CA GLU A 171 -6.38 -18.86 23.17
C GLU A 171 -6.10 -20.34 22.80
N ILE A 172 -6.65 -20.82 21.67
CA ILE A 172 -6.68 -22.23 21.29
C ILE A 172 -5.73 -22.57 20.12
N ALA A 173 -5.33 -21.59 19.31
CA ALA A 173 -4.51 -21.82 18.11
C ALA A 173 -3.04 -21.41 18.29
N ASN A 174 -2.11 -22.26 17.81
CA ASN A 174 -0.67 -22.07 17.94
C ASN A 174 -0.09 -20.98 17.00
N ASP A 175 -0.71 -20.73 15.84
CA ASP A 175 -0.43 -19.64 14.90
C ASP A 175 -1.61 -19.50 13.91
N GLN A 176 -1.92 -18.27 13.49
CA GLN A 176 -2.94 -17.94 12.48
C GLN A 176 -2.35 -17.02 11.41
N THR A 177 -2.86 -17.09 10.19
CA THR A 177 -2.48 -16.25 9.06
C THR A 177 -3.69 -15.48 8.55
N VAL A 178 -3.61 -14.15 8.55
CA VAL A 178 -4.64 -13.28 7.98
C VAL A 178 -4.12 -12.45 6.83
N LEU A 179 -5.00 -12.18 5.89
CA LEU A 179 -4.78 -11.21 4.83
C LEU A 179 -5.51 -9.92 5.20
N VAL A 180 -4.77 -8.84 5.43
CA VAL A 180 -5.34 -7.50 5.60
C VAL A 180 -5.49 -6.86 4.24
N PHE A 181 -6.74 -6.57 3.86
CA PHE A 181 -7.12 -5.88 2.64
C PHE A 181 -7.65 -4.49 3.00
N ASP A 182 -6.83 -3.47 2.82
CA ASP A 182 -7.16 -2.07 3.10
C ASP A 182 -7.37 -1.30 1.80
N LEU A 183 -8.62 -0.95 1.52
CA LEU A 183 -8.95 -0.11 0.36
C LEU A 183 -9.50 1.24 0.85
N GLY A 184 -8.59 2.20 0.96
CA GLY A 184 -8.87 3.55 1.42
C GLY A 184 -9.40 4.48 0.32
N GLY A 185 -9.42 5.78 0.63
CA GLY A 185 -9.79 6.80 -0.35
C GLY A 185 -8.70 7.04 -1.41
N GLY A 186 -7.43 6.89 -1.02
CA GLY A 186 -6.28 7.23 -1.85
C GLY A 186 -5.37 6.07 -2.23
N THR A 187 -5.27 5.07 -1.35
CA THR A 187 -4.31 3.96 -1.44
C THR A 187 -5.03 2.62 -1.29
N PHE A 188 -4.40 1.59 -1.83
CA PHE A 188 -4.76 0.21 -1.63
C PHE A 188 -3.57 -0.47 -0.97
N ASP A 189 -3.73 -0.95 0.26
CA ASP A 189 -2.66 -1.59 1.01
C ASP A 189 -3.04 -3.03 1.33
N LEU A 190 -2.06 -3.92 1.19
CA LEU A 190 -2.24 -5.35 1.39
C LEU A 190 -1.15 -5.84 2.33
N SER A 191 -1.50 -6.64 3.34
CA SER A 191 -0.48 -7.33 4.15
C SER A 191 -0.90 -8.72 4.51
N LEU A 192 0.05 -9.64 4.41
CA LEU A 192 -0.08 -10.98 4.94
C LEU A 192 0.55 -11.00 6.33
N VAL A 193 -0.26 -11.29 7.33
CA VAL A 193 0.15 -11.22 8.74
C VAL A 193 -0.05 -12.57 9.39
N LYS A 194 1.02 -13.07 10.01
CA LYS A 194 0.94 -14.19 10.94
C LYS A 194 0.84 -13.68 12.36
N TYR A 195 -0.01 -14.28 13.16
CA TYR A 195 -0.11 -13.93 14.56
C TYR A 195 -0.44 -15.12 15.45
N ASN A 196 -0.08 -14.97 16.71
CA ASN A 196 -0.55 -15.77 17.83
C ASN A 196 -0.86 -14.83 19.01
N GLN A 197 -1.03 -15.37 20.21
CA GLN A 197 -1.37 -14.57 21.40
C GLN A 197 -0.32 -13.51 21.77
N ASN A 198 0.95 -13.73 21.42
CA ASN A 198 2.08 -12.93 21.91
C ASN A 198 2.88 -12.28 20.77
N GLU A 199 2.57 -12.57 19.51
CA GLU A 199 3.35 -12.08 18.37
C GLU A 199 2.43 -11.73 17.19
N VAL A 200 2.69 -10.58 16.57
CA VAL A 200 2.15 -10.19 15.27
C VAL A 200 3.30 -9.94 14.31
N ARG A 201 3.45 -10.82 13.32
CA ARG A 201 4.53 -10.82 12.34
C ARG A 201 4.00 -10.58 10.93
N VAL A 202 4.47 -9.52 10.30
CA VAL A 202 4.21 -9.28 8.88
C VAL A 202 5.07 -10.22 8.05
N GLN A 203 4.45 -11.00 7.16
CA GLN A 203 5.19 -11.86 6.22
C GLN A 203 5.51 -11.12 4.92
N ALA A 204 4.56 -10.35 4.43
CA ALA A 204 4.71 -9.54 3.23
C ALA A 204 3.71 -8.39 3.25
N SER A 205 4.10 -7.29 2.61
CA SER A 205 3.23 -6.17 2.32
C SER A 205 3.28 -5.83 0.82
N GLY A 206 2.17 -5.32 0.31
CA GLY A 206 1.97 -4.93 -1.08
C GLY A 206 0.85 -3.88 -1.17
N GLY A 207 0.40 -3.57 -2.39
CA GLY A 207 -0.56 -2.50 -2.60
C GLY A 207 -0.31 -1.65 -3.84
N ASP A 208 -0.95 -0.48 -3.87
CA ASP A 208 -0.79 0.58 -4.85
C ASP A 208 -1.11 1.95 -4.19
N LEU A 209 -0.12 2.84 -4.17
CA LEU A 209 -0.20 4.19 -3.57
C LEU A 209 -1.16 5.15 -4.32
N HIS A 210 -1.59 4.79 -5.52
CA HIS A 210 -2.43 5.62 -6.38
C HIS A 210 -3.74 4.94 -6.78
N LEU A 211 -4.17 3.93 -6.02
CA LEU A 211 -5.42 3.22 -6.23
C LEU A 211 -6.30 3.28 -4.98
N GLY A 212 -7.41 4.00 -5.04
CA GLY A 212 -8.37 4.08 -3.94
C GLY A 212 -9.73 4.60 -4.38
N GLY A 213 -10.63 4.86 -3.44
CA GLY A 213 -11.99 5.34 -3.71
C GLY A 213 -12.09 6.59 -4.61
N LEU A 214 -11.06 7.42 -4.69
CA LEU A 214 -10.98 8.57 -5.60
C LEU A 214 -10.92 8.16 -7.08
N ASP A 215 -10.34 7.01 -7.40
CA ASP A 215 -10.24 6.53 -8.78
C ASP A 215 -11.60 6.06 -9.31
N TRP A 216 -12.43 5.50 -8.41
CA TRP A 216 -13.84 5.22 -8.69
C TRP A 216 -14.64 6.50 -8.89
N ASN A 217 -14.40 7.53 -8.06
CA ASN A 217 -15.02 8.84 -8.25
C ASN A 217 -14.65 9.40 -9.63
N LYS A 218 -13.37 9.33 -10.01
CA LYS A 218 -12.90 9.88 -11.27
C LYS A 218 -13.55 9.22 -12.49
N ALA A 219 -13.77 7.91 -12.43
CA ALA A 219 -14.48 7.18 -13.49
C ALA A 219 -15.93 7.66 -13.64
N LEU A 220 -16.64 7.89 -12.52
CA LEU A 220 -18.01 8.38 -12.52
C LEU A 220 -18.09 9.85 -12.97
N GLU A 221 -17.20 10.71 -12.48
CA GLU A 221 -17.03 12.11 -12.93
C GLU A 221 -16.84 12.18 -14.45
N THR A 222 -15.91 11.39 -14.98
CA THR A 222 -15.61 11.38 -16.42
C THR A 222 -16.84 10.99 -17.23
N PHE A 223 -17.55 9.94 -16.80
CA PHE A 223 -18.76 9.46 -17.46
C PHE A 223 -19.85 10.55 -17.53
N VAL A 224 -20.13 11.23 -16.42
CA VAL A 224 -21.20 12.25 -16.37
C VAL A 224 -20.78 13.56 -17.02
N CYS A 225 -19.51 13.98 -16.94
CA CYS A 225 -19.01 15.14 -17.68
C CYS A 225 -19.11 14.93 -19.19
N ASP A 226 -18.74 13.75 -19.68
CA ASP A 226 -18.85 13.43 -21.11
C ASP A 226 -20.31 13.41 -21.58
N GLN A 227 -21.22 12.87 -20.76
CA GLN A 227 -22.65 12.88 -21.08
C GLN A 227 -23.23 14.29 -21.07
N PHE A 228 -22.92 15.09 -20.05
CA PHE A 228 -23.34 16.48 -19.95
C PHE A 228 -22.82 17.31 -21.12
N SER A 229 -21.56 17.15 -21.49
CA SER A 229 -20.95 17.83 -22.63
C SER A 229 -21.63 17.48 -23.94
N ARG A 230 -21.92 16.18 -24.18
CA ARG A 230 -22.65 15.74 -25.37
C ARG A 230 -24.06 16.32 -25.46
N GLU A 231 -24.78 16.41 -24.35
CA GLU A 231 -26.17 16.89 -24.32
C GLU A 231 -26.30 18.42 -24.34
N THR A 232 -25.32 19.12 -23.79
CA THR A 232 -25.43 20.57 -23.55
C THR A 232 -24.47 21.42 -24.38
N GLY A 233 -23.39 20.83 -24.90
CA GLY A 233 -22.28 21.56 -25.53
C GLY A 233 -21.41 22.34 -24.54
N GLN A 234 -21.52 22.10 -23.23
CA GLN A 234 -20.73 22.75 -22.18
C GLN A 234 -19.99 21.68 -21.36
N ASP A 235 -18.72 21.91 -21.04
CA ASP A 235 -17.89 20.93 -20.31
C ASP A 235 -17.60 21.40 -18.87
N PRO A 236 -18.18 20.73 -17.85
CA PRO A 236 -17.95 21.08 -16.45
C PRO A 236 -16.47 21.10 -16.06
N ARG A 237 -15.61 20.33 -16.74
CA ARG A 237 -14.17 20.24 -16.44
C ARG A 237 -13.41 21.54 -16.65
N LEU A 238 -14.01 22.50 -17.35
CA LEU A 238 -13.43 23.82 -17.59
C LEU A 238 -13.68 24.80 -16.44
N ASP A 239 -14.51 24.43 -15.46
CA ASP A 239 -14.87 25.28 -14.32
C ASP A 239 -14.59 24.57 -12.98
N ARG A 240 -13.82 25.22 -12.11
CA ARG A 240 -13.35 24.63 -10.85
C ARG A 240 -14.49 24.44 -9.85
N GLU A 241 -15.39 25.42 -9.75
CA GLU A 241 -16.55 25.36 -8.86
C GLU A 241 -17.49 24.22 -9.29
N SER A 242 -17.81 24.13 -10.58
CA SER A 242 -18.62 23.04 -11.14
C SER A 242 -18.00 21.67 -10.88
N MET A 243 -16.69 21.53 -11.09
CA MET A 243 -15.99 20.27 -10.81
C MET A 243 -15.97 19.93 -9.32
N GLN A 244 -15.82 20.92 -8.45
CA GLN A 244 -15.82 20.69 -7.01
C GLN A 244 -17.21 20.27 -6.51
N SER A 245 -18.27 20.96 -6.95
CA SER A 245 -19.64 20.56 -6.67
C SER A 245 -19.93 19.15 -7.18
N LEU A 246 -19.47 18.83 -8.38
CA LEU A 246 -19.63 17.50 -8.97
C LEU A 246 -18.88 16.42 -8.18
N SER A 247 -17.67 16.71 -7.71
CA SER A 247 -16.87 15.72 -6.96
C SER A 247 -17.54 15.33 -5.64
N ILE A 248 -18.15 16.29 -4.94
CA ILE A 248 -18.94 16.03 -3.73
C ILE A 248 -20.17 15.18 -4.05
N GLU A 249 -20.93 15.53 -5.10
CA GLU A 249 -22.10 14.77 -5.56
C GLU A 249 -21.71 13.33 -5.93
N VAL A 250 -20.61 13.15 -6.65
CA VAL A 250 -20.08 11.83 -7.06
C VAL A 250 -19.73 10.97 -5.85
N GLU A 251 -19.07 11.53 -4.84
CA GLU A 251 -18.76 10.79 -3.60
C GLU A 251 -20.04 10.34 -2.89
N GLN A 252 -21.05 11.19 -2.81
CA GLN A 252 -22.35 10.85 -2.22
C GLN A 252 -23.07 9.76 -3.02
N VAL A 253 -23.07 9.86 -4.35
CA VAL A 253 -23.68 8.85 -5.24
C VAL A 253 -22.96 7.51 -5.14
N LYS A 254 -21.63 7.48 -5.12
CA LYS A 254 -20.85 6.25 -4.90
C LYS A 254 -21.22 5.58 -3.58
N ARG A 255 -21.30 6.36 -2.49
CA ARG A 255 -21.73 5.84 -1.17
C ARG A 255 -23.15 5.31 -1.22
N ALA A 256 -24.07 6.02 -1.88
CA ALA A 256 -25.45 5.58 -2.05
C ALA A 256 -25.53 4.25 -2.83
N LEU A 257 -24.74 4.07 -3.89
CA LEU A 257 -24.67 2.84 -4.70
C LEU A 257 -24.08 1.65 -3.94
N SER A 258 -23.36 1.90 -2.84
CA SER A 258 -22.88 0.84 -1.95
C SER A 258 -24.01 0.22 -1.10
N VAL A 259 -25.17 0.88 -1.03
CA VAL A 259 -26.35 0.43 -0.26
C VAL A 259 -27.56 0.18 -1.16
N ARG A 260 -27.76 1.02 -2.19
CA ARG A 260 -28.91 1.00 -3.10
C ARG A 260 -28.48 0.59 -4.51
N ASP A 261 -29.38 -0.02 -5.27
CA ASP A 261 -29.06 -0.47 -6.64
C ASP A 261 -29.05 0.69 -7.65
N LYS A 262 -29.67 1.83 -7.30
CA LYS A 262 -29.76 3.02 -8.14
C LYS A 262 -29.63 4.29 -7.30
N ALA A 263 -29.02 5.32 -7.89
CA ALA A 263 -28.90 6.65 -7.33
C ALA A 263 -29.05 7.70 -8.44
N SER A 264 -29.41 8.93 -8.08
CA SER A 264 -29.46 10.06 -9.01
C SER A 264 -28.25 10.95 -8.78
N LEU A 265 -27.56 11.33 -9.85
CA LEU A 265 -26.39 12.19 -9.84
C LEU A 265 -26.72 13.49 -10.56
N MET A 266 -26.65 14.61 -9.85
CA MET A 266 -26.91 15.93 -10.41
C MET A 266 -25.64 16.60 -10.92
N VAL A 267 -25.67 17.10 -12.14
CA VAL A 267 -24.62 17.95 -12.71
C VAL A 267 -25.20 19.34 -12.94
N GLN A 268 -24.57 20.34 -12.36
CA GLN A 268 -24.89 21.75 -12.56
C GLN A 268 -23.66 22.47 -13.11
N HIS A 269 -23.79 23.10 -14.27
CA HIS A 269 -22.72 23.85 -14.92
C HIS A 269 -23.30 24.85 -15.93
N ALA A 270 -22.74 26.05 -16.00
CA ALA A 270 -23.11 27.11 -16.95
C ALA A 270 -24.64 27.38 -17.01
N GLY A 271 -25.29 27.47 -15.84
CA GLY A 271 -26.74 27.70 -15.72
C GLY A 271 -27.63 26.52 -16.14
N ARG A 272 -27.04 25.38 -16.54
CA ARG A 272 -27.76 24.16 -16.91
C ARG A 272 -27.69 23.15 -15.77
N ARG A 273 -28.80 22.44 -15.57
CA ARG A 273 -28.92 21.38 -14.59
C ARG A 273 -29.41 20.12 -15.27
N LYS A 274 -28.71 19.01 -15.05
CA LYS A 274 -29.07 17.67 -15.52
C LYS A 274 -28.97 16.69 -14.37
N THR A 275 -29.85 15.69 -14.38
CA THR A 275 -29.82 14.60 -13.40
C THR A 275 -29.72 13.29 -14.15
N TYR A 276 -28.70 12.51 -13.82
CA TYR A 276 -28.41 11.22 -14.42
C TYR A 276 -28.77 10.11 -13.44
N ALA A 277 -29.62 9.19 -13.86
CA ALA A 277 -29.84 7.96 -13.12
C ALA A 277 -28.63 7.05 -13.33
N VAL A 278 -27.99 6.65 -12.23
CA VAL A 278 -26.85 5.72 -12.23
C VAL A 278 -27.28 4.48 -11.46
N ASP A 279 -27.21 3.32 -12.10
CA ASP A 279 -27.37 2.03 -11.43
C ASP A 279 -26.02 1.42 -11.04
N ARG A 280 -26.04 0.48 -10.08
CA ARG A 280 -24.85 -0.17 -9.58
C ARG A 280 -24.13 -0.94 -10.68
N GLU A 281 -24.86 -1.65 -11.55
CA GLU A 281 -24.29 -2.41 -12.66
C GLU A 281 -23.46 -1.53 -13.60
N ARG A 282 -23.98 -0.33 -13.94
CA ARG A 282 -23.25 0.65 -14.75
C ARG A 282 -22.02 1.15 -14.02
N PHE A 283 -22.13 1.48 -12.73
CA PHE A 283 -21.00 1.93 -11.92
C PHE A 283 -19.89 0.86 -11.83
N GLU A 284 -20.26 -0.40 -11.60
CA GLU A 284 -19.33 -1.53 -11.59
C GLU A 284 -18.67 -1.73 -12.96
N THR A 285 -19.43 -1.58 -14.05
CA THR A 285 -18.89 -1.65 -15.41
C THR A 285 -17.86 -0.55 -15.67
N LEU A 286 -18.16 0.70 -15.28
CA LEU A 286 -17.27 1.85 -15.45
C LEU A 286 -15.97 1.70 -14.64
N THR A 287 -16.02 0.97 -13.52
CA THR A 287 -14.92 0.89 -12.55
C THR A 287 -14.25 -0.48 -12.48
N LYS A 288 -14.67 -1.44 -13.30
CA LYS A 288 -14.17 -2.82 -13.35
C LYS A 288 -12.64 -2.92 -13.35
N LYS A 289 -11.96 -2.04 -14.10
CA LYS A 289 -10.49 -2.01 -14.18
C LYS A 289 -9.81 -1.84 -12.81
N HIS A 290 -10.42 -1.07 -11.91
CA HIS A 290 -9.87 -0.81 -10.58
C HIS A 290 -10.08 -2.02 -9.65
N VAL A 291 -11.24 -2.68 -9.72
CA VAL A 291 -11.48 -3.96 -9.03
C VAL A 291 -10.50 -5.02 -9.51
N THR A 292 -10.31 -5.16 -10.82
CA THR A 292 -9.34 -6.09 -11.41
C THR A 292 -7.91 -5.79 -10.96
N ALA A 293 -7.52 -4.52 -10.83
CA ALA A 293 -6.21 -4.15 -10.29
C ALA A 293 -6.03 -4.64 -8.85
N THR A 294 -6.99 -4.38 -7.95
CA THR A 294 -6.93 -4.89 -6.57
C THR A 294 -6.87 -6.42 -6.50
N GLU A 295 -7.62 -7.11 -7.36
CA GLU A 295 -7.62 -8.58 -7.46
C GLU A 295 -6.26 -9.12 -7.90
N ASN A 296 -5.66 -8.50 -8.92
CA ASN A 296 -4.37 -8.93 -9.46
C ASN A 296 -3.24 -8.73 -8.46
N ILE A 297 -3.21 -7.58 -7.77
CA ILE A 297 -2.24 -7.30 -6.70
C ILE A 297 -2.41 -8.33 -5.58
N THR A 298 -3.65 -8.64 -5.18
CA THR A 298 -3.94 -9.64 -4.15
C THR A 298 -3.43 -11.03 -4.50
N LYS A 299 -3.77 -11.53 -5.70
CA LYS A 299 -3.28 -12.83 -6.18
C LYS A 299 -1.75 -12.83 -6.34
N GLY A 300 -1.19 -11.73 -6.83
CA GLY A 300 0.24 -11.54 -6.99
C GLY A 300 1.00 -11.70 -5.68
N MET A 301 0.50 -11.08 -4.59
CA MET A 301 1.13 -11.19 -3.27
C MET A 301 1.10 -12.62 -2.74
N LEU A 302 -0.03 -13.34 -2.85
CA LEU A 302 -0.12 -14.74 -2.42
C LEU A 302 0.82 -15.63 -3.23
N LYS A 303 0.88 -15.44 -4.55
CA LYS A 303 1.80 -16.15 -5.45
C LYS A 303 3.26 -15.89 -5.12
N ALA A 304 3.66 -14.64 -4.90
CA ALA A 304 5.03 -14.27 -4.53
C ALA A 304 5.48 -14.93 -3.22
N ASN A 305 4.54 -15.14 -2.30
CA ASN A 305 4.76 -15.82 -1.02
C ASN A 305 4.50 -17.33 -1.07
N ARG A 306 4.20 -17.89 -2.25
CA ARG A 306 3.92 -19.32 -2.48
C ARG A 306 2.77 -19.86 -1.63
N LEU A 307 1.73 -19.05 -1.44
CA LEU A 307 0.56 -19.41 -0.64
C LEU A 307 -0.68 -19.57 -1.51
N GLY A 308 -1.50 -20.56 -1.15
CA GLY A 308 -2.89 -20.66 -1.60
C GLY A 308 -3.84 -20.21 -0.49
N TRP A 309 -5.10 -19.93 -0.85
CA TRP A 309 -6.12 -19.38 0.06
C TRP A 309 -6.44 -20.25 1.28
N GLN A 310 -6.26 -21.56 1.19
CA GLN A 310 -6.40 -22.47 2.34
C GLN A 310 -5.37 -22.26 3.45
N ASN A 311 -4.31 -21.48 3.19
CA ASN A 311 -3.33 -21.07 4.19
C ASN A 311 -3.60 -19.65 4.73
N VAL A 312 -4.75 -19.06 4.39
CA VAL A 312 -5.22 -17.76 4.88
C VAL A 312 -6.50 -18.01 5.68
N ASP A 313 -6.40 -17.93 6.99
CA ASP A 313 -7.49 -18.27 7.93
C ASP A 313 -8.64 -17.27 7.85
N ALA A 314 -8.34 -15.98 7.64
CA ALA A 314 -9.36 -14.95 7.40
C ALA A 314 -8.82 -13.78 6.58
N VAL A 315 -9.75 -13.07 5.92
CA VAL A 315 -9.47 -11.78 5.27
C VAL A 315 -10.03 -10.67 6.15
N LEU A 316 -9.17 -9.79 6.64
CA LEU A 316 -9.54 -8.59 7.39
C LEU A 316 -9.76 -7.46 6.40
N VAL A 317 -10.99 -7.02 6.24
CA VAL A 317 -11.36 -5.98 5.26
C VAL A 317 -11.47 -4.63 5.97
N THR A 318 -10.69 -3.64 5.54
CA THR A 318 -10.69 -2.28 6.10
C THR A 318 -10.61 -1.21 5.01
N GLY A 319 -10.73 0.06 5.40
CA GLY A 319 -10.80 1.20 4.50
C GLY A 319 -12.20 1.43 3.92
N GLY A 320 -12.63 2.70 3.81
CA GLY A 320 -14.01 3.04 3.46
C GLY A 320 -14.45 2.57 2.06
N ALA A 321 -13.54 2.46 1.09
CA ALA A 321 -13.87 2.02 -0.27
C ALA A 321 -14.09 0.50 -0.36
N SER A 322 -13.61 -0.28 0.62
CA SER A 322 -13.91 -1.72 0.72
C SER A 322 -15.39 -2.04 0.96
N ARG A 323 -16.20 -1.05 1.36
CA ARG A 323 -17.65 -1.19 1.57
C ARG A 323 -18.42 -1.47 0.27
N MET A 324 -17.84 -1.16 -0.90
CA MET A 324 -18.47 -1.35 -2.20
C MET A 324 -18.78 -2.83 -2.46
N PRO A 325 -20.02 -3.20 -2.85
CA PRO A 325 -20.42 -4.60 -3.06
C PRO A 325 -19.50 -5.37 -4.02
N MET A 326 -19.10 -4.78 -5.15
CA MET A 326 -18.16 -5.40 -6.09
C MET A 326 -16.80 -5.79 -5.48
N VAL A 327 -16.33 -5.09 -4.45
CA VAL A 327 -15.07 -5.42 -3.77
C VAL A 327 -15.28 -6.67 -2.90
N LYS A 328 -16.38 -6.71 -2.15
CA LYS A 328 -16.77 -7.90 -1.35
C LYS A 328 -17.00 -9.11 -2.23
N SER A 329 -17.79 -8.97 -3.31
CA SER A 329 -18.03 -10.05 -4.26
C SER A 329 -16.76 -10.54 -4.93
N MET A 330 -15.81 -9.63 -5.25
CA MET A 330 -14.50 -10.03 -5.74
C MET A 330 -13.72 -10.84 -4.69
N LEU A 331 -13.67 -10.38 -3.44
CA LEU A 331 -12.97 -11.08 -2.35
C LEU A 331 -13.61 -12.45 -2.03
N ASP A 332 -14.93 -12.54 -1.97
CA ASP A 332 -15.67 -13.80 -1.79
C ASP A 332 -15.32 -14.76 -2.93
N ARG A 333 -15.36 -14.28 -4.17
CA ARG A 333 -15.02 -15.07 -5.35
C ARG A 333 -13.57 -15.54 -5.32
N ILE A 334 -12.59 -14.69 -5.02
CA ILE A 334 -11.19 -15.12 -5.11
C ILE A 334 -10.74 -15.94 -3.91
N SER A 335 -11.28 -15.66 -2.72
CA SER A 335 -10.76 -16.22 -1.48
C SER A 335 -11.40 -17.53 -1.07
N GLY A 336 -12.71 -17.68 -1.31
CA GLY A 336 -13.49 -18.83 -0.81
C GLY A 336 -13.41 -19.03 0.71
N THR A 337 -12.96 -18.02 1.47
CA THR A 337 -12.87 -18.03 2.94
C THR A 337 -13.86 -17.02 3.53
N THR A 338 -13.95 -17.00 4.86
CA THR A 338 -14.82 -16.07 5.58
C THR A 338 -14.19 -14.67 5.59
N LEU A 339 -14.89 -13.68 5.03
CA LEU A 339 -14.54 -12.28 5.22
C LEU A 339 -14.84 -11.87 6.66
N ASN A 340 -13.82 -11.40 7.36
CA ASN A 340 -13.99 -10.83 8.68
C ASN A 340 -14.36 -9.35 8.54
N THR A 341 -15.57 -9.02 8.98
CA THR A 341 -16.13 -7.66 8.96
C THR A 341 -16.37 -7.10 10.37
N MET A 342 -15.82 -7.75 11.40
CA MET A 342 -15.92 -7.30 12.80
C MET A 342 -15.14 -6.02 13.06
N LEU A 343 -14.07 -5.78 12.30
CA LEU A 343 -13.34 -4.52 12.37
C LEU A 343 -14.16 -3.40 11.76
N SER A 344 -14.27 -2.28 12.49
CA SER A 344 -14.79 -1.04 11.92
C SER A 344 -13.84 -0.53 10.83
N PRO A 345 -14.25 -0.45 9.55
CA PRO A 345 -13.38 0.01 8.47
C PRO A 345 -12.87 1.45 8.62
N ASP A 346 -13.52 2.25 9.48
CA ASP A 346 -13.21 3.68 9.66
C ASP A 346 -12.42 3.95 10.96
N GLN A 347 -12.22 2.95 11.82
CA GLN A 347 -11.60 3.12 13.14
C GLN A 347 -10.54 2.06 13.47
N SER A 348 -10.55 0.90 12.82
CA SER A 348 -9.63 -0.20 13.14
C SER A 348 -8.16 0.21 13.01
N ILE A 349 -7.86 1.10 12.07
CA ILE A 349 -6.51 1.59 11.82
C ILE A 349 -6.04 2.48 12.98
N SER A 350 -6.83 3.48 13.40
CA SER A 350 -6.49 4.33 14.55
C SER A 350 -6.48 3.55 15.87
N HIS A 351 -7.36 2.57 16.04
CA HIS A 351 -7.37 1.66 17.19
C HIS A 351 -6.08 0.84 17.26
N GLY A 352 -5.67 0.28 16.12
CA GLY A 352 -4.39 -0.43 15.98
C GLY A 352 -3.18 0.44 16.32
N ALA A 353 -3.18 1.69 15.86
CA ALA A 353 -2.14 2.65 16.18
C ALA A 353 -2.12 2.99 17.68
N ALA A 354 -3.28 3.11 18.33
CA ALA A 354 -3.38 3.33 19.78
C ALA A 354 -2.87 2.12 20.57
N TYR A 355 -3.16 0.90 20.13
CA TYR A 355 -2.58 -0.31 20.70
C TYR A 355 -1.05 -0.31 20.60
N TYR A 356 -0.51 0.02 19.42
CA TYR A 356 0.93 0.10 19.21
C TYR A 356 1.57 1.18 20.09
N ALA A 357 0.94 2.35 20.24
CA ALA A 357 1.37 3.38 21.17
C ALA A 357 1.43 2.86 22.62
N GLY A 358 0.42 2.10 23.04
CA GLY A 358 0.40 1.46 24.36
C GLY A 358 1.52 0.42 24.54
N MET A 359 1.85 -0.33 23.49
CA MET A 359 2.97 -1.29 23.50
C MET A 359 4.32 -0.58 23.69
N LEU A 360 4.57 0.49 22.92
CA LEU A 360 5.79 1.31 23.05
C LEU A 360 5.93 1.94 24.43
N MET A 361 4.82 2.39 25.04
CA MET A 361 4.81 2.96 26.39
C MET A 361 5.04 1.91 27.48
N SER A 362 4.60 0.68 27.27
CA SER A 362 4.72 -0.40 28.26
C SER A 362 6.17 -0.89 28.42
N GLY A 363 7.02 -0.67 27.41
CA GLY A 363 8.47 -0.94 27.47
C GLY A 363 9.32 0.17 28.11
N GLN A 364 8.73 1.34 28.42
CA GLN A 364 9.41 2.46 29.06
C GLN A 364 9.03 2.54 30.55
N SER A 365 9.94 2.97 31.44
CA SER A 365 9.67 3.22 32.86
C SER A 365 8.79 4.45 33.11
N LEU A 366 7.72 4.62 32.32
CA LEU A 366 6.75 5.70 32.46
C LEU A 366 5.83 5.41 33.65
N GLU A 367 6.20 5.92 34.82
CA GLU A 367 5.36 5.90 36.04
C GLU A 367 4.00 6.61 35.84
N THR A 368 3.83 7.41 34.78
CA THR A 368 2.69 8.31 34.52
C THR A 368 1.73 7.87 33.41
N SER A 369 1.79 6.61 32.96
CA SER A 369 0.86 6.09 31.93
C SER A 369 -0.60 6.04 32.41
N SER A 370 -1.55 6.42 31.53
CA SER A 370 -3.00 6.28 31.76
C SER A 370 -3.48 4.83 31.92
N LEU A 371 -2.70 3.87 31.42
CA LEU A 371 -3.05 2.45 31.42
C LEU A 371 -2.93 1.84 32.83
N ASN A 372 -3.84 0.95 33.19
CA ASN A 372 -3.73 0.17 34.41
C ASN A 372 -2.66 -0.94 34.28
N ARG A 373 -2.31 -1.58 35.40
CA ARG A 373 -1.24 -2.60 35.44
C ARG A 373 -1.53 -3.81 34.55
N GLU A 374 -2.78 -4.23 34.46
CA GLU A 374 -3.20 -5.40 33.68
C GLU A 374 -3.11 -5.14 32.18
N ALA A 375 -3.63 -4.00 31.72
CA ALA A 375 -3.53 -3.55 30.34
C ALA A 375 -2.07 -3.41 29.90
N ARG A 376 -1.22 -2.79 30.73
CA ARG A 376 0.23 -2.70 30.46
C ARG A 376 0.86 -4.09 30.34
N ALA A 377 0.51 -5.01 31.25
CA ALA A 377 1.04 -6.37 31.22
C ALA A 377 0.57 -7.15 29.98
N LYS A 378 -0.68 -6.95 29.53
CA LYS A 378 -1.21 -7.54 28.28
C LYS A 378 -0.42 -7.01 27.08
N LEU A 379 -0.25 -5.69 26.96
CA LEU A 379 0.44 -5.07 25.84
C LEU A 379 1.94 -5.37 25.81
N ALA A 380 2.60 -5.41 26.97
CA ALA A 380 4.03 -5.74 27.06
C ALA A 380 4.37 -7.17 26.64
N ARG A 381 3.39 -8.10 26.65
CA ARG A 381 3.58 -9.48 26.20
C ARG A 381 3.54 -9.64 24.69
N VAL A 382 2.90 -8.70 24.00
CA VAL A 382 2.75 -8.77 22.55
C VAL A 382 3.96 -8.12 21.90
N THR A 383 4.57 -8.84 20.97
CA THR A 383 5.65 -8.34 20.13
C THR A 383 5.13 -8.11 18.72
N GLN A 384 5.66 -7.10 18.06
CA GLN A 384 5.29 -6.75 16.70
C GLN A 384 6.55 -6.75 15.84
N GLN A 385 6.54 -7.51 14.75
CA GLN A 385 7.63 -7.57 13.79
C GLN A 385 7.13 -7.12 12.41
N SER A 386 7.77 -6.07 11.89
CA SER A 386 7.49 -5.48 10.58
C SER A 386 8.46 -6.00 9.52
N VAL A 387 8.19 -5.65 8.26
CA VAL A 387 9.08 -5.84 7.12
C VAL A 387 9.30 -4.53 6.37
N ASN A 388 10.41 -4.39 5.64
CA ASN A 388 10.60 -3.26 4.72
C ASN A 388 9.75 -3.43 3.45
N ALA A 389 9.24 -2.32 2.92
CA ALA A 389 8.38 -2.35 1.72
C ALA A 389 9.17 -2.41 0.41
N ARG A 390 10.37 -1.81 0.38
CA ARG A 390 11.18 -1.61 -0.82
C ARG A 390 12.58 -2.19 -0.60
N GLY A 391 13.22 -2.65 -1.68
CA GLY A 391 14.59 -3.11 -1.61
C GLY A 391 15.51 -1.94 -1.29
N LEU A 392 16.39 -2.06 -0.30
CA LEU A 392 17.34 -1.03 0.09
C LEU A 392 18.75 -1.41 -0.38
N GLY A 393 19.45 -0.46 -0.99
CA GLY A 393 20.74 -0.74 -1.62
C GLY A 393 21.56 0.50 -1.89
N ILE A 394 22.51 0.33 -2.82
CA ILE A 394 23.35 1.40 -3.35
C ILE A 394 23.39 1.35 -4.87
N LEU A 395 23.69 2.48 -5.50
CA LEU A 395 24.10 2.48 -6.91
C LEU A 395 25.51 1.91 -7.05
N VAL A 396 25.64 0.85 -7.83
CA VAL A 396 26.92 0.27 -8.23
C VAL A 396 27.18 0.56 -9.70
N ARG A 397 28.45 0.65 -10.08
CA ARG A 397 28.85 0.77 -11.48
C ARG A 397 28.87 -0.62 -12.10
N ASP A 398 28.07 -0.81 -13.14
CA ASP A 398 28.18 -1.95 -14.03
C ASP A 398 29.48 -1.84 -14.84
N MET A 399 30.32 -2.88 -14.78
CA MET A 399 31.67 -2.84 -15.36
C MET A 399 31.67 -3.05 -16.89
N GLU A 400 30.60 -3.60 -17.46
CA GLU A 400 30.49 -3.85 -18.91
C GLU A 400 29.95 -2.63 -19.65
N THR A 401 28.94 -1.98 -19.07
CA THR A 401 28.23 -0.84 -19.67
C THR A 401 28.70 0.50 -19.12
N GLY A 402 29.35 0.52 -17.96
CA GLY A 402 29.76 1.73 -17.25
C GLY A 402 28.62 2.46 -16.54
N ASN A 403 27.38 2.01 -16.71
CA ASN A 403 26.17 2.62 -16.14
C ASN A 403 26.05 2.34 -14.64
N ARG A 404 25.29 3.17 -13.93
CA ARG A 404 24.93 2.92 -12.53
C ARG A 404 23.62 2.16 -12.45
N VAL A 405 23.61 1.06 -11.71
CA VAL A 405 22.43 0.23 -11.49
C VAL A 405 22.19 0.04 -9.98
N GLY A 406 20.94 -0.12 -9.58
CA GLY A 406 20.60 -0.39 -8.19
C GLY A 406 21.04 -1.80 -7.79
N HIS A 407 21.87 -1.90 -6.75
CA HIS A 407 22.24 -3.16 -6.09
C HIS A 407 21.62 -3.20 -4.70
N TYR A 408 20.50 -3.90 -4.57
CA TYR A 408 19.72 -3.99 -3.34
C TYR A 408 20.30 -5.05 -2.41
N LEU A 409 20.79 -4.61 -1.25
CA LEU A 409 21.43 -5.43 -0.22
C LEU A 409 20.40 -6.02 0.74
N ILE A 410 19.33 -5.27 1.02
CA ILE A 410 18.19 -5.72 1.82
C ILE A 410 16.98 -5.79 0.89
N PRO A 411 16.54 -6.99 0.47
CA PRO A 411 15.35 -7.13 -0.39
C PRO A 411 14.08 -6.60 0.26
N ALA A 412 13.06 -6.29 -0.54
CA ALA A 412 11.73 -6.01 -0.01
C ALA A 412 11.19 -7.22 0.78
N ASN A 413 10.33 -6.96 1.77
CA ASN A 413 9.75 -7.94 2.70
C ASN A 413 10.77 -8.64 3.62
N THR A 414 11.94 -8.04 3.84
CA THR A 414 12.89 -8.49 4.86
C THR A 414 12.38 -8.10 6.26
N PRO A 415 12.31 -9.03 7.23
CA PRO A 415 11.96 -8.73 8.61
C PRO A 415 12.88 -7.68 9.24
N LEU A 416 12.31 -6.74 9.99
CA LEU A 416 13.04 -5.66 10.65
C LEU A 416 13.19 -5.92 12.16
N PRO A 417 14.29 -5.48 12.80
CA PRO A 417 15.47 -4.83 12.20
C PRO A 417 16.30 -5.79 11.33
N ALA A 418 17.03 -5.24 10.36
CA ALA A 418 17.86 -6.02 9.43
C ALA A 418 19.20 -5.32 9.17
N ALA A 419 20.27 -6.10 9.04
CA ALA A 419 21.58 -5.58 8.67
C ALA A 419 22.21 -6.48 7.61
N TYR A 420 22.83 -5.87 6.61
CA TYR A 420 23.58 -6.57 5.58
C TYR A 420 24.93 -5.90 5.34
N ARG A 421 25.95 -6.72 5.13
CA ARG A 421 27.33 -6.30 4.94
C ARG A 421 27.87 -6.92 3.65
N GLN A 422 28.46 -6.09 2.79
CA GLN A 422 29.08 -6.56 1.55
C GLN A 422 30.35 -5.78 1.24
N ARG A 423 31.32 -6.44 0.61
CA ARG A 423 32.58 -5.83 0.19
C ARG A 423 32.51 -5.30 -1.25
N PHE A 424 32.67 -3.98 -1.30
CA PHE A 424 33.02 -3.07 -2.38
C PHE A 424 34.46 -3.22 -2.88
N GLY A 425 34.77 -2.73 -4.08
CA GLY A 425 36.12 -2.46 -4.56
C GLY A 425 36.23 -1.04 -5.10
N THR A 426 37.39 -0.39 -4.93
CA THR A 426 37.73 0.84 -5.67
C THR A 426 37.72 0.57 -7.17
N VAL A 427 37.33 1.57 -7.97
CA VAL A 427 37.17 1.41 -9.43
C VAL A 427 38.17 2.21 -10.25
N VAL A 428 38.95 3.08 -9.61
CA VAL A 428 40.04 3.84 -10.25
C VAL A 428 41.33 3.74 -9.43
N PRO A 429 42.52 3.83 -10.07
CA PRO A 429 43.79 3.84 -9.34
C PRO A 429 43.88 5.06 -8.41
N ASN A 430 44.45 4.87 -7.22
CA ASN A 430 44.67 5.94 -6.23
C ASN A 430 43.38 6.73 -5.90
N GLN A 431 42.26 6.01 -5.79
CA GLN A 431 40.95 6.62 -5.53
C GLN A 431 40.95 7.31 -4.16
N LYS A 432 40.72 8.63 -4.14
CA LYS A 432 40.77 9.46 -2.92
C LYS A 432 39.47 9.50 -2.12
N ARG A 433 38.34 9.14 -2.75
CA ARG A 433 37.00 9.24 -2.17
C ARG A 433 36.12 8.09 -2.67
N VAL A 434 35.26 7.56 -1.80
CA VAL A 434 34.16 6.68 -2.17
C VAL A 434 32.85 7.39 -1.86
N SER A 435 31.98 7.56 -2.86
CA SER A 435 30.64 8.12 -2.71
C SER A 435 29.61 7.02 -2.93
N LEU A 436 28.99 6.56 -1.84
CA LEU A 436 27.87 5.63 -1.89
C LEU A 436 26.59 6.41 -2.06
N HIS A 437 25.83 6.10 -3.12
CA HIS A 437 24.49 6.66 -3.33
C HIS A 437 23.50 5.60 -2.89
N ILE A 438 22.79 5.90 -1.81
CA ILE A 438 21.90 4.97 -1.13
C ILE A 438 20.54 5.11 -1.79
N VAL A 439 19.96 3.98 -2.18
CA VAL A 439 18.75 3.93 -3.00
C VAL A 439 17.75 2.92 -2.46
N GLU A 440 16.48 3.21 -2.66
CA GLU A 440 15.39 2.24 -2.58
C GLU A 440 14.97 1.78 -3.97
N SER A 441 14.43 0.57 -4.09
CA SER A 441 13.83 0.09 -5.33
C SER A 441 12.66 0.97 -5.72
N GLY A 442 12.42 1.16 -7.00
CA GLY A 442 11.24 1.81 -7.57
C GLY A 442 9.95 0.99 -7.36
N THR A 443 8.83 1.57 -7.79
CA THR A 443 7.49 0.95 -7.77
C THR A 443 6.89 0.83 -9.18
N GLY A 444 7.56 1.37 -10.20
CA GLY A 444 7.10 1.38 -11.58
C GLY A 444 7.85 0.40 -12.48
N GLU A 445 7.36 0.22 -13.70
CA GLU A 445 8.10 -0.44 -14.77
C GLU A 445 8.57 0.61 -15.82
N PRO A 446 9.88 0.76 -16.06
CA PRO A 446 11.00 0.05 -15.42
C PRO A 446 11.23 0.49 -13.97
N ASP A 447 11.75 -0.44 -13.17
CA ASP A 447 12.06 -0.25 -11.76
C ASP A 447 13.25 0.72 -11.59
N GLN A 448 12.96 2.02 -11.49
CA GLN A 448 13.98 3.05 -11.32
C GLN A 448 14.33 3.23 -9.83
N PRO A 449 15.62 3.13 -9.45
CA PRO A 449 16.04 3.37 -8.07
C PRO A 449 15.72 4.80 -7.63
N VAL A 450 15.19 4.93 -6.42
CA VAL A 450 14.92 6.23 -5.77
C VAL A 450 16.08 6.54 -4.84
N GLU A 451 16.80 7.63 -5.10
CA GLU A 451 17.91 8.04 -4.23
C GLU A 451 17.39 8.57 -2.89
N LEU A 452 17.93 8.00 -1.80
CA LEU A 452 17.64 8.35 -0.42
C LEU A 452 18.65 9.34 0.14
N GLY A 453 19.92 9.20 -0.23
CA GLY A 453 21.00 10.10 0.17
C GLY A 453 22.37 9.53 -0.15
N THR A 454 23.43 10.16 0.39
CA THR A 454 24.81 9.76 0.11
C THR A 454 25.62 9.53 1.37
N CYS A 455 26.50 8.53 1.35
CA CYS A 455 27.55 8.32 2.35
C CYS A 455 28.92 8.47 1.67
N VAL A 456 29.72 9.42 2.13
CA VAL A 456 31.01 9.74 1.51
C VAL A 456 32.14 9.38 2.47
N VAL A 457 33.00 8.45 2.06
CA VAL A 457 34.29 8.22 2.70
C VAL A 457 35.32 9.07 1.97
N ASP A 458 35.85 10.07 2.67
CA ASP A 458 36.83 11.00 2.12
C ASP A 458 38.26 10.67 2.59
N GLU A 459 39.23 11.33 1.95
CA GLU A 459 40.66 11.23 2.29
C GLU A 459 41.19 9.79 2.34
N LEU A 460 40.78 8.93 1.43
CA LEU A 460 41.29 7.57 1.37
C LEU A 460 42.84 7.56 1.23
N PRO A 461 43.52 6.52 1.77
CA PRO A 461 44.97 6.41 1.68
C PRO A 461 45.52 6.61 0.27
N ALA A 462 46.72 7.16 0.16
CA ALA A 462 47.42 7.25 -1.12
C ALA A 462 47.83 5.87 -1.62
N ASN A 463 47.92 5.72 -2.94
CA ASN A 463 48.37 4.54 -3.66
C ASN A 463 47.46 3.30 -3.54
N LEU A 464 46.15 3.51 -3.36
CA LEU A 464 45.19 2.40 -3.39
C LEU A 464 45.10 1.79 -4.79
N PRO A 465 45.31 0.47 -4.95
CA PRO A 465 45.06 -0.20 -6.22
C PRO A 465 43.56 -0.21 -6.56
N ILE A 466 43.22 -0.49 -7.82
CA ILE A 466 41.84 -0.83 -8.19
C ILE A 466 41.47 -2.13 -7.46
N GLY A 467 40.24 -2.23 -6.96
CA GLY A 467 39.73 -3.39 -6.23
C GLY A 467 40.09 -3.39 -4.74
N THR A 468 40.63 -2.29 -4.19
CA THR A 468 40.82 -2.20 -2.74
C THR A 468 39.49 -2.38 -2.01
N PRO A 469 39.40 -3.31 -1.03
CA PRO A 469 38.15 -3.61 -0.35
C PRO A 469 37.55 -2.43 0.42
N ILE A 470 36.32 -2.07 0.08
CA ILE A 470 35.47 -1.14 0.83
C ILE A 470 34.32 -1.93 1.43
N GLU A 471 34.32 -2.14 2.73
CA GLU A 471 33.21 -2.80 3.41
C GLU A 471 32.05 -1.83 3.59
N VAL A 472 30.89 -2.17 3.04
CA VAL A 472 29.67 -1.39 3.16
C VAL A 472 28.68 -2.17 4.00
N THR A 473 28.17 -1.55 5.05
CA THR A 473 27.10 -2.08 5.89
C THR A 473 25.89 -1.18 5.76
N ILE A 474 24.74 -1.78 5.43
CA ILE A 474 23.45 -1.09 5.41
C ILE A 474 22.54 -1.77 6.42
N ARG A 475 21.79 -0.97 7.18
CA ARG A 475 20.90 -1.46 8.23
C ARG A 475 19.59 -0.69 8.26
N TYR A 476 18.51 -1.41 8.53
CA TYR A 476 17.26 -0.88 9.05
C TYR A 476 17.21 -1.13 10.56
N ASP A 477 16.92 -0.10 11.34
CA ASP A 477 16.61 -0.28 12.77
C ASP A 477 15.16 -0.74 13.00
N ALA A 478 14.76 -0.89 14.26
CA ALA A 478 13.40 -1.32 14.61
C ALA A 478 12.32 -0.28 14.24
N GLN A 479 12.71 0.97 14.00
CA GLN A 479 11.84 2.05 13.53
C GLN A 479 11.90 2.21 12.00
N ALA A 480 12.55 1.28 11.30
CA ALA A 480 12.79 1.31 9.85
C ALA A 480 13.66 2.49 9.37
N ARG A 481 14.46 3.12 10.23
CA ARG A 481 15.43 4.13 9.82
C ARG A 481 16.65 3.49 9.19
N VAL A 482 17.19 4.13 8.16
CA VAL A 482 18.33 3.64 7.39
C VAL A 482 19.65 4.15 7.96
N HIS A 483 20.53 3.22 8.32
CA HIS A 483 21.92 3.48 8.73
C HIS A 483 22.88 2.87 7.71
N VAL A 484 23.86 3.66 7.29
CA VAL A 484 24.85 3.22 6.31
C VAL A 484 26.24 3.54 6.82
N GLU A 485 27.11 2.53 6.81
CA GLU A 485 28.50 2.63 7.17
C GLU A 485 29.36 2.11 6.03
N ALA A 486 30.44 2.83 5.73
CA ALA A 486 31.41 2.47 4.70
C ALA A 486 32.80 2.55 5.31
N LYS A 487 33.60 1.49 5.17
CA LYS A 487 34.92 1.37 5.77
C LYS A 487 35.94 0.81 4.78
N GLU A 488 37.06 1.47 4.63
CA GLU A 488 38.23 0.93 3.94
C GLU A 488 39.03 0.06 4.92
N LEU A 489 39.24 -1.21 4.58
CA LEU A 489 39.70 -2.22 5.53
C LEU A 489 41.19 -2.12 5.89
N GLY A 490 42.03 -1.55 5.02
CA GLY A 490 43.47 -1.42 5.22
C GLY A 490 43.85 -0.35 6.24
N SER A 491 43.32 0.86 6.09
CA SER A 491 43.57 2.00 6.98
C SER A 491 42.57 2.12 8.12
N GLY A 492 41.41 1.45 8.00
CA GLY A 492 40.30 1.58 8.94
C GLY A 492 39.50 2.87 8.81
N LYS A 493 39.85 3.77 7.87
CA LYS A 493 39.05 4.98 7.58
C LYS A 493 37.62 4.59 7.24
N SER A 494 36.67 5.28 7.86
CA SER A 494 35.25 5.00 7.70
C SER A 494 34.41 6.26 7.69
N ALA A 495 33.23 6.16 7.11
CA ALA A 495 32.17 7.14 7.22
C ALA A 495 30.88 6.43 7.60
N ARG A 496 30.08 7.07 8.46
CA ARG A 496 28.75 6.62 8.82
C ARG A 496 27.77 7.75 8.54
N THR A 497 26.63 7.41 7.98
CA THR A 497 25.49 8.32 7.84
C THR A 497 24.24 7.61 8.31
N THR A 498 23.37 8.35 8.97
CA THR A 498 21.97 7.96 9.15
C THR A 498 21.19 8.80 8.15
N ILE A 499 20.33 8.18 7.37
CA ILE A 499 19.47 8.92 6.45
C ILE A 499 18.40 9.63 7.27
N VAL A 500 18.74 10.84 7.75
CA VAL A 500 17.83 11.83 8.29
C VAL A 500 18.01 13.05 7.39
N ARG A 501 17.08 13.29 6.47
CA ARG A 501 17.30 14.32 5.44
C ARG A 501 17.29 15.73 6.06
N ARG A 502 18.20 16.57 5.56
CA ARG A 502 18.38 17.99 5.94
C ARG A 502 17.41 18.95 5.25
N GLU A 503 16.54 18.46 4.37
CA GLU A 503 15.84 19.30 3.38
C GLU A 503 14.59 20.03 3.93
N ASN A 504 14.29 19.91 5.23
CA ASN A 504 13.25 20.67 5.93
C ASN A 504 13.77 21.59 7.06
N VAL A 505 15.08 21.84 7.14
CA VAL A 505 15.63 22.81 8.11
C VAL A 505 15.80 24.18 7.44
N ALA A 506 14.70 24.78 7.00
CA ALA A 506 14.62 26.23 6.98
C ALA A 506 14.03 26.64 8.34
N ALA A 507 14.92 27.14 9.22
CA ALA A 507 14.68 27.56 10.60
C ALA A 507 14.77 26.47 11.70
N GLN A 508 16.00 26.03 12.02
CA GLN A 508 16.52 25.95 13.40
C GLN A 508 17.96 25.41 13.39
N SER A 509 18.83 26.03 14.20
CA SER A 509 20.26 25.72 14.32
C SER A 509 20.52 24.26 14.72
N VAL A 510 21.38 23.58 13.96
CA VAL A 510 21.79 22.19 14.19
C VAL A 510 22.75 22.10 15.37
N SER A 511 22.37 21.39 16.44
CA SER A 511 23.31 20.82 17.41
C SER A 511 23.58 19.36 17.05
N GLU A 512 24.86 19.01 16.91
CA GLU A 512 25.32 17.64 16.64
C GLU A 512 24.91 16.69 17.76
N VAL A 513 24.12 15.66 17.44
CA VAL A 513 23.86 14.54 18.34
C VAL A 513 24.87 13.44 18.05
N THR A 514 25.95 13.40 18.82
CA THR A 514 26.91 12.30 18.86
C THR A 514 26.71 11.50 20.15
N ALA A 515 25.98 10.39 20.08
CA ALA A 515 26.07 9.33 21.08
C ALA A 515 25.84 7.97 20.39
N PRO A 516 26.75 6.98 20.55
CA PRO A 516 26.46 5.61 20.17
C PRO A 516 25.63 4.97 21.28
N GLU A 517 24.40 4.54 20.99
CA GLU A 517 23.70 3.62 21.89
C GLU A 517 24.49 2.30 21.96
N GLU A 518 24.69 1.74 23.14
CA GLU A 518 25.38 0.46 23.34
C GLU A 518 24.36 -0.69 23.27
N GLY A 519 24.56 -1.63 22.36
CA GLY A 519 23.65 -2.79 22.19
C GLY A 519 23.78 -3.57 20.86
N TRP A 520 24.59 -3.11 19.91
CA TRP A 520 24.49 -3.53 18.49
C TRP A 520 25.37 -4.70 18.04
N ALA A 521 26.08 -5.38 18.95
CA ALA A 521 27.08 -6.38 18.57
C ALA A 521 26.48 -7.77 18.22
N SER A 522 25.17 -7.99 18.41
CA SER A 522 24.56 -9.33 18.45
C SER A 522 23.43 -9.59 17.44
N LEU A 523 23.29 -8.81 16.38
CA LEU A 523 22.32 -9.11 15.31
C LEU A 523 22.91 -10.14 14.33
N GLU A 524 22.19 -11.26 14.11
CA GLU A 524 22.57 -12.27 13.11
C GLU A 524 22.49 -11.71 11.69
N GLU A 525 23.48 -12.04 10.85
CA GLU A 525 23.51 -11.64 9.44
C GLU A 525 22.43 -12.36 8.63
N ALA A 526 21.63 -11.61 7.88
CA ALA A 526 20.67 -12.20 6.94
C ALA A 526 21.43 -12.99 5.85
N PRO A 527 20.94 -14.16 5.42
CA PRO A 527 21.64 -15.00 4.44
C PRO A 527 21.84 -14.28 3.09
N PRO A 528 22.94 -14.56 2.37
CA PRO A 528 23.25 -13.91 1.11
C PRO A 528 22.19 -14.21 0.04
N VAL A 529 21.78 -13.17 -0.68
CA VAL A 529 20.73 -13.25 -1.71
C VAL A 529 21.35 -13.64 -3.06
N ALA A 530 20.78 -14.64 -3.72
CA ALA A 530 21.06 -14.92 -5.12
C ALA A 530 20.30 -13.90 -5.99
N ASN A 531 21.02 -12.96 -6.61
CA ASN A 531 20.43 -12.01 -7.54
C ASN A 531 19.73 -12.75 -8.70
N ALA A 532 18.52 -12.31 -9.02
CA ALA A 532 17.89 -12.61 -10.29
C ALA A 532 18.68 -11.87 -11.39
N THR A 533 19.72 -12.52 -11.91
CA THR A 533 20.34 -12.13 -13.17
C THR A 533 19.28 -12.21 -14.26
N SER A 534 19.20 -11.17 -15.09
CA SER A 534 18.48 -11.22 -16.35
C SER A 534 18.90 -12.49 -17.11
N LYS A 535 18.00 -13.47 -17.19
CA LYS A 535 18.24 -14.68 -17.99
C LYS A 535 18.24 -14.27 -19.46
N THR A 536 19.43 -14.00 -20.00
CA THR A 536 19.67 -14.14 -21.43
C THR A 536 19.38 -15.59 -21.82
N VAL A 537 18.41 -15.76 -22.71
CA VAL A 537 18.06 -17.05 -23.32
C VAL A 537 19.30 -17.60 -24.04
N PRO A 538 19.75 -18.84 -23.78
CA PRO A 538 20.86 -19.43 -24.51
C PRO A 538 20.45 -19.70 -25.96
N GLN A 539 21.03 -18.93 -26.89
CA GLN A 539 20.94 -19.25 -28.31
C GLN A 539 21.73 -20.52 -28.62
N LYS A 540 21.08 -21.43 -29.34
CA LYS A 540 21.63 -22.69 -29.82
C LYS A 540 22.79 -22.42 -30.81
N PRO A 541 23.91 -23.16 -30.76
CA PRO A 541 25.02 -22.97 -31.70
C PRO A 541 24.60 -23.36 -33.12
N ILE A 542 24.83 -22.45 -34.06
CA ILE A 542 24.72 -22.69 -35.50
C ILE A 542 26.10 -23.15 -35.99
N SER A 543 26.18 -24.36 -36.55
CA SER A 543 27.35 -24.87 -37.26
C SER A 543 27.39 -24.36 -38.72
N PRO A 544 28.57 -24.26 -39.34
CA PRO A 544 28.81 -23.37 -40.47
C PRO A 544 28.63 -24.04 -41.84
N ALA A 545 28.32 -23.23 -42.85
CA ALA A 545 28.50 -23.55 -44.28
C ALA A 545 28.71 -22.23 -45.06
N PRO A 546 29.35 -22.25 -46.25
CA PRO A 546 30.71 -21.75 -46.43
C PRO A 546 30.81 -20.37 -47.09
N VAL A 547 32.00 -19.78 -46.99
CA VAL A 547 32.40 -18.48 -47.56
C VAL A 547 32.51 -18.54 -49.09
N ALA A 548 31.93 -17.57 -49.79
CA ALA A 548 32.48 -17.06 -51.05
C ALA A 548 32.07 -15.61 -51.39
N LYS A 549 33.06 -14.72 -51.22
CA LYS A 549 33.45 -13.59 -52.09
C LYS A 549 32.56 -12.34 -52.23
N SER A 550 32.98 -11.33 -51.46
CA SER A 550 33.27 -9.91 -51.79
C SER A 550 32.73 -9.28 -53.10
N LYS A 551 32.23 -8.04 -52.97
CA LYS A 551 32.88 -6.77 -53.40
C LYS A 551 31.94 -5.61 -52.99
N SER A 552 32.35 -4.73 -52.06
CA SER A 552 32.75 -3.31 -52.31
C SER A 552 31.88 -2.61 -53.37
N VAL A 553 31.25 -1.45 -53.14
CA VAL A 553 31.89 -0.12 -53.00
C VAL A 553 30.88 0.93 -52.47
N PHE A 554 31.35 1.77 -51.54
CA PHE A 554 31.08 3.19 -51.23
C PHE A 554 29.89 3.98 -51.86
N VAL A 555 29.07 4.60 -50.97
CA VAL A 555 28.79 6.07 -50.70
C VAL A 555 28.41 7.00 -51.89
N PRO A 556 27.66 8.15 -51.75
CA PRO A 556 26.82 8.75 -50.68
C PRO A 556 25.38 9.15 -51.12
N ALA A 557 24.62 9.75 -50.18
CA ALA A 557 23.34 10.45 -50.34
C ALA A 557 23.35 11.59 -51.39
N PRO A 558 22.14 12.09 -51.79
CA PRO A 558 21.83 13.46 -51.39
C PRO A 558 20.36 13.78 -51.05
N ASN A 559 20.26 14.75 -50.14
CA ASN A 559 19.29 15.84 -49.94
C ASN A 559 18.00 16.01 -50.77
N ASN A 560 17.00 16.43 -49.99
CA ASN A 560 16.11 17.59 -50.17
C ASN A 560 14.77 17.47 -50.92
N ASN A 561 13.79 18.01 -50.18
CA ASN A 561 12.70 18.90 -50.59
C ASN A 561 11.34 18.33 -51.02
N ALA A 562 10.39 18.62 -50.13
CA ALA A 562 9.21 19.45 -50.37
C ALA A 562 8.13 18.96 -51.36
N GLY A 563 6.89 19.00 -50.88
CA GLY A 563 5.74 19.00 -51.78
C GLY A 563 4.44 18.56 -51.11
N GLN A 564 3.73 19.52 -50.53
CA GLN A 564 2.29 19.43 -50.25
C GLN A 564 1.52 19.02 -51.52
N VAL A 565 0.40 18.30 -51.37
CA VAL A 565 -0.95 18.75 -51.81
C VAL A 565 -2.01 17.73 -51.37
N LYS A 566 -3.14 18.29 -50.96
CA LYS A 566 -4.34 17.72 -50.33
C LYS A 566 -5.32 17.08 -51.35
N PRO A 567 -6.43 16.45 -50.87
CA PRO A 567 -7.18 15.38 -51.52
C PRO A 567 -8.46 15.87 -52.20
N LYS A 568 -9.23 14.96 -52.86
CA LYS A 568 -10.70 14.87 -52.76
C LYS A 568 -11.32 13.70 -53.60
N PRO A 569 -12.64 13.40 -53.51
CA PRO A 569 -13.15 12.04 -53.22
C PRO A 569 -14.23 11.58 -54.24
N ALA A 570 -14.95 10.49 -53.95
CA ALA A 570 -16.41 10.28 -54.16
C ALA A 570 -16.73 8.77 -53.98
N ALA A 571 -17.56 8.39 -53.00
CA ALA A 571 -19.02 8.18 -53.08
C ALA A 571 -19.39 6.81 -53.68
N ALA A 572 -19.97 5.91 -52.85
CA ALA A 572 -21.41 5.55 -52.82
C ALA A 572 -21.75 4.51 -53.92
N THR A 573 -22.51 3.42 -53.74
CA THR A 573 -23.63 3.10 -52.85
C THR A 573 -24.05 1.62 -53.04
N ARG A 574 -24.67 1.03 -52.01
CA ARG A 574 -25.79 0.04 -52.02
C ARG A 574 -25.58 -1.43 -52.50
N THR A 575 -25.73 -2.31 -51.50
CA THR A 575 -26.32 -3.68 -51.43
C THR A 575 -27.60 -3.91 -52.28
N PRO A 576 -28.18 -5.13 -52.44
CA PRO A 576 -28.04 -6.39 -51.64
C PRO A 576 -28.11 -7.74 -52.42
N THR A 577 -28.24 -8.84 -51.65
CA THR A 577 -28.86 -10.16 -51.93
C THR A 577 -28.05 -11.33 -52.54
N ALA A 578 -28.01 -12.41 -51.75
CA ALA A 578 -27.69 -13.82 -52.07
C ALA A 578 -28.87 -14.47 -52.86
N PRO A 579 -28.90 -15.76 -53.32
CA PRO A 579 -28.24 -16.94 -52.71
C PRO A 579 -27.80 -18.11 -53.66
N ALA A 580 -27.25 -19.15 -53.00
CA ALA A 580 -27.43 -20.59 -53.27
C ALA A 580 -26.38 -21.44 -54.05
N ALA A 581 -26.15 -22.62 -53.47
CA ALA A 581 -25.86 -23.95 -54.04
C ALA A 581 -24.40 -24.44 -54.24
N SER A 582 -24.07 -25.47 -53.44
CA SER A 582 -23.07 -26.56 -53.58
C SER A 582 -23.07 -27.24 -54.98
N PRO A 583 -22.04 -28.04 -55.43
CA PRO A 583 -21.36 -29.08 -54.64
C PRO A 583 -19.88 -29.47 -54.98
N ALA A 584 -19.39 -30.47 -54.23
CA ALA A 584 -18.45 -31.56 -54.61
C ALA A 584 -16.93 -31.44 -54.32
N ARG A 585 -16.56 -32.12 -53.22
CA ARG A 585 -15.38 -32.99 -52.96
C ARG A 585 -14.19 -32.98 -53.94
N LYS A 586 -13.00 -32.68 -53.41
CA LYS A 586 -11.76 -33.47 -53.64
C LYS A 586 -10.95 -33.58 -52.33
N ALA A 587 -10.51 -34.80 -52.03
CA ALA A 587 -9.76 -35.19 -50.84
C ALA A 587 -8.26 -34.83 -50.96
N LYS A 588 -7.62 -34.49 -49.83
CA LYS A 588 -6.17 -34.35 -49.64
C LYS A 588 -5.77 -34.86 -48.24
N PRO A 589 -4.48 -35.23 -48.03
CA PRO A 589 -4.06 -36.28 -47.11
C PRO A 589 -3.87 -35.82 -45.66
N ALA A 590 -3.84 -36.82 -44.77
CA ALA A 590 -3.68 -36.70 -43.33
C ALA A 590 -2.40 -35.95 -42.90
N SER A 591 -2.57 -34.96 -42.02
CA SER A 591 -1.51 -34.44 -41.16
C SER A 591 -2.07 -34.27 -39.75
N ARG A 592 -1.26 -34.66 -38.76
CA ARG A 592 -1.58 -34.75 -37.33
C ARG A 592 -2.15 -33.43 -36.78
N GLN A 593 -3.35 -33.49 -36.23
CA GLN A 593 -3.95 -32.39 -35.47
C GLN A 593 -3.24 -32.24 -34.11
N ALA A 594 -2.82 -31.01 -33.80
CA ALA A 594 -2.63 -30.56 -32.43
C ALA A 594 -4.02 -30.37 -31.77
N PRO A 595 -4.20 -30.64 -30.47
CA PRO A 595 -5.50 -30.55 -29.82
C PRO A 595 -5.97 -29.10 -29.80
N LYS A 596 -7.12 -28.84 -30.43
CA LYS A 596 -7.87 -27.58 -30.26
C LYS A 596 -8.46 -27.57 -28.85
N VAL A 597 -7.94 -26.70 -27.98
CA VAL A 597 -8.59 -26.37 -26.71
C VAL A 597 -9.80 -25.50 -27.04
N ASN A 598 -10.98 -26.08 -26.93
CA ASN A 598 -12.25 -25.37 -27.09
C ASN A 598 -12.55 -24.66 -25.75
N LEU A 599 -12.16 -23.40 -25.62
CA LEU A 599 -12.53 -22.54 -24.49
C LEU A 599 -13.89 -21.91 -24.75
N SER A 600 -14.95 -22.70 -24.60
CA SER A 600 -16.31 -22.18 -24.44
C SER A 600 -16.74 -22.51 -23.01
N ILE A 601 -16.41 -21.60 -22.09
CA ILE A 601 -16.84 -21.66 -20.69
C ILE A 601 -18.27 -21.12 -20.64
N PRO A 602 -19.26 -21.87 -20.13
CA PRO A 602 -20.59 -21.33 -19.84
C PRO A 602 -20.46 -20.17 -18.84
N LEU A 603 -21.19 -19.07 -19.04
CA LEU A 603 -21.14 -17.88 -18.15
C LEU A 603 -21.34 -18.23 -16.66
N GLU A 604 -22.04 -19.33 -16.35
CA GLU A 604 -22.27 -19.82 -14.99
C GLU A 604 -21.02 -20.45 -14.31
N GLU A 605 -19.98 -20.82 -15.06
CA GLU A 605 -18.72 -21.38 -14.52
C GLU A 605 -17.62 -20.32 -14.31
N ALA A 606 -17.78 -19.12 -14.88
CA ALA A 606 -16.81 -18.03 -14.78
C ALA A 606 -16.74 -17.38 -13.38
N ASP A 607 -17.79 -17.54 -12.56
CA ASP A 607 -17.91 -16.93 -11.24
C ASP A 607 -17.47 -17.84 -10.09
N ARG A 608 -17.00 -19.07 -10.38
CA ARG A 608 -16.49 -19.96 -9.32
C ARG A 608 -15.09 -19.49 -8.86
N PRO A 609 -14.78 -19.58 -7.55
CA PRO A 609 -13.44 -19.31 -7.06
C PRO A 609 -12.41 -20.12 -7.82
N ILE A 610 -11.39 -19.44 -8.35
CA ILE A 610 -10.23 -20.11 -8.93
C ILE A 610 -9.34 -20.51 -7.75
N PRO A 611 -9.30 -21.82 -7.38
CA PRO A 611 -8.49 -22.23 -6.26
C PRO A 611 -7.01 -22.05 -6.63
N LEU A 612 -6.19 -21.62 -5.67
CA LEU A 612 -4.74 -21.43 -5.87
C LEU A 612 -3.97 -22.64 -5.32
N CYS A 613 -2.85 -22.97 -5.95
CA CYS A 613 -2.00 -24.08 -5.57
C CYS A 613 -1.35 -23.86 -4.21
N ASN A 614 -1.46 -24.85 -3.33
CA ASN A 614 -0.93 -24.81 -1.97
C ASN A 614 0.60 -24.75 -1.87
N GLN A 615 1.31 -25.00 -2.98
CA GLN A 615 2.78 -25.04 -3.01
C GLN A 615 3.41 -23.82 -3.68
N CYS A 616 2.72 -23.17 -4.61
CA CYS A 616 3.28 -22.07 -5.40
C CYS A 616 2.33 -20.89 -5.62
N GLY A 617 1.08 -20.99 -5.17
CA GLY A 617 0.05 -19.95 -5.35
C GLY A 617 -0.47 -19.78 -6.78
N GLU A 618 -0.12 -20.66 -7.72
CA GLU A 618 -0.64 -20.60 -9.10
C GLU A 618 -2.10 -21.06 -9.19
N PRO A 619 -2.91 -20.49 -10.10
CA PRO A 619 -4.25 -20.99 -10.39
C PRO A 619 -4.29 -22.50 -10.66
N LEU A 620 -5.21 -23.21 -10.00
CA LEU A 620 -5.52 -24.60 -10.30
C LEU A 620 -6.46 -24.69 -11.50
N ASP A 621 -6.29 -25.73 -12.32
CA ASP A 621 -7.25 -26.06 -13.36
C ASP A 621 -8.58 -26.57 -12.74
N LEU A 622 -9.60 -26.78 -13.59
CA LEU A 622 -10.91 -27.32 -13.15
C LEU A 622 -10.84 -28.71 -12.50
N ARG A 623 -9.70 -29.40 -12.60
CA ARG A 623 -9.43 -30.71 -11.99
C ARG A 623 -8.58 -30.59 -10.73
N GLY A 624 -8.23 -29.37 -10.30
CA GLY A 624 -7.40 -29.10 -9.13
C GLY A 624 -5.89 -29.28 -9.35
N ASN A 625 -5.42 -29.38 -10.60
CA ASN A 625 -3.99 -29.54 -10.90
C ASN A 625 -3.30 -28.19 -11.09
N CYS A 626 -2.07 -28.09 -10.62
CA CYS A 626 -1.24 -26.90 -10.77
C CYS A 626 -0.29 -27.07 -11.97
N GLY A 627 -0.38 -26.25 -13.00
CA GLY A 627 0.51 -26.32 -14.17
C GLY A 627 2.00 -26.26 -13.83
N SER A 628 2.37 -25.57 -12.74
CA SER A 628 3.76 -25.38 -12.29
C SER A 628 4.27 -26.49 -11.36
N CYS A 629 3.41 -27.07 -10.52
CA CYS A 629 3.81 -28.11 -9.56
C CYS A 629 3.59 -29.55 -10.08
N SER A 630 2.71 -29.74 -11.06
CA SER A 630 2.31 -31.09 -11.53
C SER A 630 3.34 -31.77 -12.45
N GLY A 631 4.55 -31.20 -12.59
CA GLY A 631 5.66 -31.77 -13.37
C GLY A 631 6.72 -32.50 -12.55
N GLY A 632 6.62 -32.52 -11.22
CA GLY A 632 7.59 -33.18 -10.34
C GLY A 632 6.91 -34.25 -9.49
N ASN A 633 7.44 -35.48 -9.54
CA ASN A 633 7.02 -36.61 -8.72
C ASN A 633 7.05 -36.26 -7.20
N ALA A 634 5.95 -35.75 -6.65
CA ALA A 634 5.79 -35.51 -5.23
C ALA A 634 4.70 -36.46 -4.70
N LYS A 635 5.13 -37.46 -3.91
CA LYS A 635 4.24 -38.36 -3.17
C LYS A 635 3.28 -37.52 -2.30
N ALA A 636 1.98 -37.75 -2.46
CA ALA A 636 0.96 -37.14 -1.61
C ALA A 636 1.23 -37.48 -0.13
N PRO A 637 1.16 -36.52 0.80
CA PRO A 637 1.17 -36.83 2.23
C PRO A 637 -0.14 -37.54 2.61
N PRO A 638 -0.13 -38.39 3.65
CA PRO A 638 -1.30 -39.17 4.00
C PRO A 638 -2.43 -38.24 4.49
N ARG A 639 -3.62 -38.42 3.93
CA ARG A 639 -4.85 -37.79 4.44
C ARG A 639 -5.01 -38.13 5.92
N ARG A 640 -5.01 -37.14 6.80
CA ARG A 640 -5.51 -37.31 8.18
C ARG A 640 -6.97 -37.78 8.08
N ARG A 641 -7.24 -39.00 8.52
CA ARG A 641 -8.60 -39.48 8.75
C ARG A 641 -9.21 -38.60 9.84
N VAL A 642 -10.24 -37.85 9.49
CA VAL A 642 -11.18 -37.29 10.47
C VAL A 642 -11.82 -38.48 11.17
N ALA A 643 -11.64 -38.59 12.48
CA ALA A 643 -12.32 -39.59 13.28
C ALA A 643 -13.83 -39.30 13.24
N ASN A 644 -14.62 -40.30 12.84
CA ASN A 644 -16.08 -40.25 12.89
C ASN A 644 -16.52 -39.91 14.32
N SER A 645 -17.22 -38.79 14.48
CA SER A 645 -17.94 -38.46 15.71
C SER A 645 -19.04 -39.52 15.96
N PRO A 646 -19.26 -39.98 17.21
CA PRO A 646 -20.37 -40.87 17.51
C PRO A 646 -21.71 -40.13 17.42
N ALA A 647 -22.74 -40.83 16.94
CA ALA A 647 -24.12 -40.36 16.86
C ALA A 647 -24.67 -39.90 18.25
N PRO A 648 -25.58 -38.91 18.29
CA PRO A 648 -26.12 -38.40 19.54
C PRO A 648 -27.03 -39.43 20.21
N GLN A 649 -26.59 -39.91 21.38
CA GLN A 649 -27.43 -40.69 22.30
C GLN A 649 -28.41 -39.78 23.05
N GLY A 650 -29.56 -40.37 23.38
CA GLY A 650 -30.80 -39.69 23.71
C GLY A 650 -30.81 -38.88 25.00
N LYS A 651 -31.74 -37.92 25.03
CA LYS A 651 -32.07 -37.05 26.16
C LYS A 651 -32.53 -37.87 27.38
N PRO A 652 -32.00 -37.61 28.59
CA PRO A 652 -32.68 -37.99 29.83
C PRO A 652 -33.71 -36.91 30.20
N GLN A 653 -34.95 -37.36 30.45
CA GLN A 653 -36.00 -36.54 31.06
C GLN A 653 -35.61 -36.17 32.49
N ALA A 654 -35.51 -34.88 32.80
CA ALA A 654 -35.47 -34.37 34.17
C ALA A 654 -36.71 -33.50 34.44
N LYS A 655 -37.47 -33.92 35.44
CA LYS A 655 -38.76 -33.36 35.88
C LYS A 655 -38.61 -31.89 36.33
N ARG A 656 -39.37 -30.99 35.69
CA ARG A 656 -39.58 -29.60 36.15
C ARG A 656 -40.38 -29.59 37.46
N ARG A 657 -39.79 -29.07 38.54
CA ARG A 657 -40.52 -28.55 39.70
C ARG A 657 -40.95 -27.12 39.42
N VAL A 658 -42.23 -26.83 39.64
CA VAL A 658 -42.87 -25.51 39.50
C VAL A 658 -42.80 -24.77 40.84
N PRO A 659 -42.42 -23.48 40.88
CA PRO A 659 -42.85 -22.58 41.94
C PRO A 659 -44.04 -21.71 41.49
N ARG A 660 -45.03 -21.60 42.37
CA ARG A 660 -46.30 -20.87 42.23
C ARG A 660 -46.09 -19.35 42.11
N LYS A 661 -46.88 -18.68 41.26
CA LYS A 661 -47.17 -17.24 41.36
C LYS A 661 -48.23 -16.97 42.46
N PRO A 662 -48.14 -15.86 43.21
CA PRO A 662 -49.29 -15.23 43.85
C PRO A 662 -49.96 -14.16 42.92
N PRO A 663 -51.21 -13.75 43.22
CA PRO A 663 -52.17 -13.14 42.28
C PRO A 663 -51.98 -11.61 42.14
N GLN A 664 -52.56 -10.90 41.17
CA GLN A 664 -53.70 -11.15 40.27
C GLN A 664 -53.47 -10.42 38.94
#